data_AF-R7YRC8-F1
#
_entry.id   AF-R7YRC8-F1
#
_cell.length_a   1.000
_cell.length_b   1.000
_cell.length_c   1.000
_cell.angle_alpha   90.00
_cell.angle_beta   90.00
_cell.angle_gamma   90.00
#
_symmetry.space_group_name_H-M   'P 1'
#
loop_
_entity.id
_entity.type
_entity.pdbx_description
1 polymer ?
#
loop_
_entity_poly.entity_id
_entity_poly.type
_entity_poly.pdbx_seq_one_letter_code
_entity_poly.pdbx_strand_id
1 'polypeptide(L)'
;MEMAHRLSDAAARARLVEPTRQILSWLHAQHRMDPVCALNVIKAYHACDEGAETRERHEIIVNLVTRYRDQLDIPENYRPDVCTAFAHFGSFEESTKMITKLTNASFGSEAFEPCQASYAILLSRVWSQTRNLEAVQSVFRNMVAALNDQAVPIDVYNALILARVTAGQGFPTDPEIFGSIADKKMKPDMATFGHLMLSRAYADDWAAVRKILDTVHESGMVNTSMPMRSFFNPTFRQFCRRHNSEDTRSFLQEVIDKYGIRPTQRTVDLVLKSLVHEKRLDEIEPWIESMHAQGFKRTVNAHSAFHMVKRYFLDNRPSHQFLTGLVKQLDGAADRSLASKELYTVVGSSLAFDLSKAGLGNRRILEPVIRTRLGGLTRKAARAPGIINKAYVNKRQTESQMLLSLAWDKPEEALKLYRKTLVGGLPASTQTLEIAMEAGHRTGDESLRKAYEELSKAKAAGMNVRPSLGAFLLHRMYNRRLDDHEIEKIVMGFYRSMAENGFEVQHYIAISGANYLVNKGRPTSAINLLTSIYKSELAQRKPFDIVGMTVFLRAYAAARNLNGVQWVLQTVFATNMRIDRKFHKALRMAKKPFLHGADGSSSGDEALSDDRVRERFVQWLKLCLARRRAQANRTRTVGFQLVDTMKRLAGRTRRREGLLTVPRIRNYPLAEATGVEMVSVDVSSPKV
;
A
#
# COMPACT_ATOMS: atom_id res chain seq x y z
N MET A 1 27.68 43.53 11.69
CA MET A 1 26.77 42.73 12.54
C MET A 1 25.46 43.47 12.75
N GLU A 2 25.48 44.67 13.33
CA GLU A 2 24.26 45.46 13.55
C GLU A 2 23.45 45.72 12.25
N MET A 3 24.13 45.99 11.14
CA MET A 3 23.49 46.11 9.82
C MET A 3 22.81 44.80 9.37
N ALA A 4 23.42 43.63 9.61
CA ALA A 4 22.85 42.34 9.28
C ALA A 4 21.63 42.01 10.16
N HIS A 5 21.67 42.36 11.45
CA HIS A 5 20.53 42.24 12.37
C HIS A 5 19.36 43.11 11.92
N ARG A 6 19.61 44.37 11.60
CA ARG A 6 18.58 45.31 11.12
C ARG A 6 17.98 44.89 9.79
N LEU A 7 18.80 44.41 8.84
CA LEU A 7 18.33 43.90 7.55
C LEU A 7 17.53 42.61 7.69
N SER A 8 17.99 41.68 8.53
CA SER A 8 17.29 40.43 8.83
C SER A 8 15.93 40.69 9.50
N ASP A 9 15.87 41.61 10.45
CA ASP A 9 14.64 41.96 11.16
C ASP A 9 13.65 42.75 10.27
N ALA A 10 14.14 43.64 9.40
CA ALA A 10 13.32 44.31 8.40
C ALA A 10 12.73 43.32 7.38
N ALA A 11 13.54 42.36 6.91
CA ALA A 11 13.08 41.34 5.98
C ALA A 11 12.07 40.37 6.63
N ALA A 12 12.25 40.01 7.90
CA ALA A 12 11.28 39.19 8.64
C ALA A 12 9.94 39.93 8.82
N ARG A 13 9.96 41.23 9.16
CA ARG A 13 8.75 42.06 9.24
C ARG A 13 8.04 42.23 7.90
N ALA A 14 8.79 42.26 6.81
CA ALA A 14 8.27 42.29 5.44
C ALA A 14 7.78 40.93 4.92
N ARG A 15 7.84 39.85 5.74
CA ARG A 15 7.46 38.48 5.36
C ARG A 15 8.29 37.90 4.21
N LEU A 16 9.55 38.32 4.09
CA LEU A 16 10.45 37.89 3.02
C LEU A 16 11.39 36.79 3.53
N VAL A 17 10.99 35.53 3.33
CA VAL A 17 11.74 34.35 3.77
C VAL A 17 13.11 34.26 3.09
N GLU A 18 13.16 34.37 1.77
CA GLU A 18 14.39 34.08 1.02
C GLU A 18 15.53 35.09 1.27
N PRO A 19 15.25 36.40 1.38
CA PRO A 19 16.26 37.37 1.84
C PRO A 19 16.77 37.10 3.26
N THR A 20 15.91 36.74 4.22
CA THR A 20 16.37 36.37 5.58
C THR A 20 17.28 35.14 5.58
N ARG A 21 16.97 34.15 4.73
CA ARG A 21 17.78 32.93 4.54
C ARG A 21 19.14 33.25 3.92
N GLN A 22 19.17 34.10 2.90
CA GLN A 22 20.42 34.52 2.25
C GLN A 22 21.36 35.22 3.23
N ILE A 23 20.83 36.14 4.04
CA ILE A 23 21.60 36.83 5.09
C ILE A 23 22.20 35.84 6.09
N LEU A 24 21.41 34.85 6.55
CA LEU A 24 21.88 33.83 7.47
C LEU A 24 22.93 32.90 6.84
N SER A 25 22.74 32.52 5.57
CA SER A 25 23.68 31.69 4.82
C SER A 25 25.03 32.39 4.60
N TRP A 26 25.00 33.71 4.38
CA TRP A 26 26.19 34.54 4.25
C TRP A 26 26.96 34.59 5.58
N LEU A 27 26.25 34.72 6.72
CA LEU A 27 26.87 34.66 8.05
C LEU A 27 27.49 33.28 8.34
N HIS A 28 26.83 32.19 7.92
CA HIS A 28 27.38 30.83 8.03
C HIS A 28 28.62 30.62 7.17
N ALA A 29 28.67 31.20 5.97
CA ALA A 29 29.84 31.13 5.08
C ALA A 29 31.06 31.84 5.68
N GLN A 30 30.83 32.80 6.59
CA GLN A 30 31.87 33.47 7.37
C GLN A 30 32.22 32.74 8.68
N HIS A 31 31.73 31.49 8.86
CA HIS A 31 31.86 30.69 10.08
C HIS A 31 31.31 31.36 11.37
N ARG A 32 30.35 32.28 11.24
CA ARG A 32 29.76 33.00 12.38
C ARG A 32 28.41 32.40 12.77
N MET A 33 28.26 32.11 14.06
CA MET A 33 27.00 31.67 14.65
C MET A 33 26.26 32.90 15.19
N ASP A 34 25.10 33.20 14.60
CA ASP A 34 24.25 34.32 15.01
C ASP A 34 22.81 33.86 15.30
N PRO A 35 22.40 33.78 16.59
CA PRO A 35 21.08 33.31 16.99
C PRO A 35 19.96 34.31 16.64
N VAL A 36 20.25 35.61 16.54
CA VAL A 36 19.26 36.65 16.25
C VAL A 36 18.77 36.52 14.81
N CYS A 37 19.70 36.36 13.86
CA CYS A 37 19.36 36.13 12.46
C CYS A 37 18.63 34.79 12.26
N ALA A 38 19.01 33.74 13.02
CA ALA A 38 18.33 32.45 12.97
C ALA A 38 16.88 32.53 13.48
N LEU A 39 16.64 33.30 14.55
CA LEU A 39 15.29 33.54 15.06
C LEU A 39 14.44 34.32 14.05
N ASN A 40 15.00 35.33 13.38
CA ASN A 40 14.29 36.10 12.37
C ASN A 40 13.85 35.28 11.15
N VAL A 41 14.59 34.21 10.81
CA VAL A 41 14.14 33.24 9.80
C VAL A 41 12.90 32.49 10.27
N ILE A 42 12.85 32.06 11.54
CA ILE A 42 11.66 31.42 12.11
C ILE A 42 10.46 32.38 12.11
N LYS A 43 10.68 33.66 12.45
CA LYS A 43 9.64 34.71 12.39
C LYS A 43 9.10 34.91 10.98
N ALA A 44 9.98 34.95 9.98
CA ALA A 44 9.59 35.10 8.57
C ALA A 44 8.73 33.93 8.11
N TYR A 45 9.08 32.70 8.51
CA TYR A 45 8.29 31.50 8.21
C TYR A 45 6.92 31.49 8.91
N HIS A 46 6.84 31.95 10.16
CA HIS A 46 5.57 32.08 10.88
C HIS A 46 4.59 33.02 10.16
N ALA A 47 5.09 34.14 9.62
CA ALA A 47 4.26 35.15 8.96
C ALA A 47 3.86 34.81 7.51
N CYS A 48 4.41 33.74 6.91
CA CYS A 48 4.08 33.29 5.56
C CYS A 48 2.99 32.20 5.56
N ASP A 49 1.81 32.55 5.03
CA ASP A 49 0.65 31.66 4.86
C ASP A 49 0.65 30.85 3.55
N GLU A 50 1.70 30.94 2.72
CA GLU A 50 1.71 30.28 1.41
C GLU A 50 1.84 28.75 1.53
N GLY A 51 0.71 28.06 1.31
CA GLY A 51 0.49 26.63 1.54
C GLY A 51 1.26 25.63 0.66
N ALA A 52 2.32 26.03 -0.05
CA ALA A 52 3.06 25.17 -0.98
C ALA A 52 4.40 24.61 -0.42
N GLU A 53 5.01 25.24 0.59
CA GLU A 53 6.38 24.90 1.07
C GLU A 53 6.44 24.42 2.53
N THR A 54 5.34 23.93 3.10
CA THR A 54 5.28 23.48 4.50
C THR A 54 6.38 22.47 4.85
N ARG A 55 6.73 21.54 3.95
CA ARG A 55 7.78 20.55 4.23
C ARG A 55 9.18 21.16 4.35
N GLU A 56 9.57 22.03 3.43
CA GLU A 56 10.90 22.66 3.44
C GLU A 56 11.03 23.58 4.65
N ARG A 57 9.96 24.32 4.99
CA ARG A 57 9.85 25.14 6.20
C ARG A 57 10.18 24.34 7.47
N HIS A 58 9.50 23.23 7.71
CA HIS A 58 9.72 22.47 8.95
C HIS A 58 11.11 21.81 9.00
N GLU A 59 11.66 21.37 7.87
CA GLU A 59 13.03 20.81 7.81
C GLU A 59 14.08 21.87 8.16
N ILE A 60 13.92 23.09 7.64
CA ILE A 60 14.82 24.20 7.94
C ILE A 60 14.72 24.62 9.41
N ILE A 61 13.51 24.73 9.97
CA ILE A 61 13.31 25.07 11.39
C ILE A 61 14.01 24.04 12.30
N VAL A 62 13.85 22.74 12.03
CA VAL A 62 14.54 21.68 12.80
C VAL A 62 16.06 21.82 12.69
N ASN A 63 16.59 22.05 11.49
CA ASN A 63 18.04 22.21 11.28
C ASN A 63 18.60 23.44 12.00
N LEU A 64 17.85 24.55 12.04
CA LEU A 64 18.25 25.76 12.76
C LEU A 64 18.26 25.51 14.27
N VAL A 65 17.16 25.00 14.83
CA VAL A 65 17.07 24.78 16.28
C VAL A 65 18.06 23.71 16.75
N THR A 66 18.31 22.65 15.97
CA THR A 66 19.32 21.63 16.31
C THR A 66 20.76 22.15 16.23
N ARG A 67 21.04 23.11 15.33
CA ARG A 67 22.37 23.72 15.17
C ARG A 67 22.69 24.74 16.25
N TYR A 68 21.70 25.51 16.71
CA TYR A 68 21.88 26.58 17.69
C TYR A 68 21.54 26.16 19.14
N ARG A 69 20.80 25.06 19.34
CA ARG A 69 20.44 24.45 20.64
C ARG A 69 20.06 25.51 21.70
N ASP A 70 20.83 25.59 22.79
CA ASP A 70 20.53 26.45 23.95
C ASP A 70 20.86 27.93 23.73
N GLN A 71 21.46 28.31 22.59
CA GLN A 71 21.74 29.70 22.24
C GLN A 71 20.53 30.43 21.64
N LEU A 72 19.47 29.69 21.31
CA LEU A 72 18.26 30.22 20.70
C LEU A 72 17.16 30.32 21.76
N ASP A 73 16.87 31.53 22.23
CA ASP A 73 15.69 31.78 23.05
C ASP A 73 14.48 31.98 22.12
N ILE A 74 13.49 31.08 22.22
CA ILE A 74 12.33 31.04 21.34
C ILE A 74 11.16 31.75 22.03
N PRO A 75 10.71 32.91 21.51
CA PRO A 75 9.55 33.62 22.05
C PRO A 75 8.28 32.79 21.94
N GLU A 76 7.36 33.01 22.88
CA GLU A 76 6.14 32.22 23.08
C GLU A 76 5.33 31.99 21.81
N ASN A 77 5.11 33.06 21.02
CA ASN A 77 4.32 33.04 19.79
C ASN A 77 4.86 32.06 18.72
N TYR A 78 6.15 31.72 18.77
CA TYR A 78 6.79 30.85 17.77
C TYR A 78 7.02 29.41 18.26
N ARG A 79 6.79 29.14 19.55
CA ARG A 79 6.99 27.80 20.13
C ARG A 79 6.10 26.72 19.50
N PRO A 80 4.82 26.97 19.15
CA PRO A 80 3.99 25.97 18.48
C PRO A 80 4.52 25.54 17.10
N ASP A 81 5.02 26.48 16.30
CA ASP A 81 5.60 26.21 14.97
C ASP A 81 6.86 25.36 15.07
N VAL A 82 7.67 25.61 16.10
CA VAL A 82 8.86 24.79 16.38
C VAL A 82 8.43 23.39 16.84
N CYS A 83 7.46 23.28 17.75
CA CYS A 83 6.96 21.99 18.22
C CYS A 83 6.38 21.14 17.08
N THR A 84 5.58 21.74 16.20
CA THR A 84 5.03 21.07 15.00
C THR A 84 6.12 20.68 14.01
N ALA A 85 7.16 21.51 13.81
CA ALA A 85 8.33 21.18 12.99
C ALA A 85 9.09 19.96 13.51
N PHE A 86 9.40 19.93 14.81
CA PHE A 86 10.02 18.78 15.45
C PHE A 86 9.13 17.54 15.38
N ALA A 87 7.82 17.68 15.63
CA ALA A 87 6.87 16.58 15.51
C ALA A 87 6.81 15.98 14.10
N HIS A 88 7.02 16.77 13.04
CA HIS A 88 7.04 16.28 11.66
C HIS A 88 8.41 15.75 11.17
N PHE A 89 9.54 16.38 11.53
CA PHE A 89 10.85 16.09 10.91
C PHE A 89 12.01 15.81 11.87
N GLY A 90 11.93 16.16 13.16
CA GLY A 90 13.03 15.95 14.11
C GLY A 90 13.32 14.46 14.39
N SER A 91 14.46 14.11 14.97
CA SER A 91 14.69 12.76 15.51
C SER A 91 13.66 12.45 16.62
N PHE A 92 13.20 11.20 16.79
CA PHE A 92 12.14 10.89 17.79
C PHE A 92 12.52 11.31 19.21
N GLU A 93 13.77 11.04 19.60
CA GLU A 93 14.28 11.37 20.93
C GLU A 93 14.42 12.89 21.13
N GLU A 94 15.00 13.58 20.16
CA GLU A 94 15.16 15.04 20.19
C GLU A 94 13.82 15.76 20.14
N SER A 95 12.87 15.26 19.34
CA SER A 95 11.53 15.82 19.24
C SER A 95 10.80 15.69 20.57
N THR A 96 10.92 14.54 21.25
CA THR A 96 10.31 14.36 22.57
C THR A 96 10.91 15.34 23.58
N LYS A 97 12.25 15.46 23.65
CA LYS A 97 12.93 16.39 24.55
C LYS A 97 12.56 17.85 24.28
N MET A 98 12.57 18.27 23.01
CA MET A 98 12.33 19.66 22.61
C MET A 98 10.87 20.06 22.84
N ILE A 99 9.91 19.22 22.43
CA ILE A 99 8.49 19.50 22.64
C ILE A 99 8.19 19.56 24.15
N THR A 100 8.76 18.67 24.97
CA THR A 100 8.61 18.74 26.43
C THR A 100 9.19 20.04 27.00
N LYS A 101 10.40 20.44 26.59
CA LYS A 101 11.04 21.69 27.03
C LYS A 101 10.17 22.92 26.70
N LEU A 102 9.70 23.02 25.46
CA LEU A 102 8.91 24.18 25.01
C LEU A 102 7.48 24.19 25.57
N THR A 103 6.88 23.02 25.78
CA THR A 103 5.54 22.90 26.37
C THR A 103 5.56 23.33 27.84
N ASN A 104 6.52 22.83 28.63
CA ASN A 104 6.68 23.22 30.03
C ASN A 104 7.02 24.71 30.18
N ALA A 105 7.83 25.28 29.27
CA ALA A 105 8.14 26.70 29.26
C ALA A 105 6.94 27.60 28.90
N SER A 106 5.90 27.05 28.27
CA SER A 106 4.70 27.78 27.86
C SER A 106 3.53 27.57 28.83
N PHE A 107 3.80 27.04 30.02
CA PHE A 107 2.75 26.75 31.00
C PHE A 107 1.98 28.02 31.39
N GLY A 108 0.66 27.99 31.25
CA GLY A 108 -0.23 29.11 31.57
C GLY A 108 -0.38 30.17 30.47
N SER A 109 0.25 30.00 29.30
CA SER A 109 0.09 30.92 28.16
C SER A 109 -0.79 30.35 27.04
N GLU A 110 -1.24 31.21 26.12
CA GLU A 110 -2.05 30.80 24.94
C GLU A 110 -1.28 29.84 24.02
N ALA A 111 0.05 29.81 24.08
CA ALA A 111 0.89 28.91 23.31
C ALA A 111 0.93 27.47 23.89
N PHE A 112 0.39 27.23 25.08
CA PHE A 112 0.42 25.95 25.77
C PHE A 112 -0.33 24.85 25.01
N GLU A 113 -1.61 25.06 24.69
CA GLU A 113 -2.45 24.06 24.02
C GLU A 113 -1.91 23.65 22.63
N PRO A 114 -1.50 24.59 21.75
CA PRO A 114 -0.91 24.25 20.46
C PRO A 114 0.42 23.47 20.57
N CYS A 115 1.24 23.77 21.58
CA CYS A 115 2.46 22.99 21.85
C CYS A 115 2.11 21.55 22.26
N GLN A 116 1.10 21.36 23.12
CA GLN A 116 0.61 20.03 23.50
C GLN A 116 0.05 19.24 22.32
N ALA A 117 -0.71 19.88 21.42
CA ALA A 117 -1.26 19.24 20.22
C ALA A 117 -0.16 18.64 19.30
N SER A 118 1.07 19.16 19.37
CA SER A 118 2.22 18.63 18.61
C SER A 118 2.57 17.19 19.02
N TYR A 119 2.24 16.75 20.24
CA TYR A 119 2.40 15.35 20.64
C TYR A 119 1.52 14.39 19.83
N ALA A 120 0.30 14.79 19.44
CA ALA A 120 -0.57 13.96 18.60
C ALA A 120 0.06 13.69 17.22
N ILE A 121 0.71 14.70 16.66
CA ILE A 121 1.48 14.61 15.40
C ILE A 121 2.69 13.67 15.60
N LEU A 122 3.44 13.84 16.68
CA LEU A 122 4.60 13.01 16.99
C LEU A 122 4.21 11.54 17.17
N LEU A 123 3.20 11.23 17.97
CA LEU A 123 2.69 9.86 18.18
C LEU A 123 2.23 9.23 16.87
N SER A 124 1.48 9.99 16.06
CA SER A 124 1.05 9.56 14.74
C SER A 124 2.24 9.29 13.81
N ARG A 125 3.28 10.12 13.86
CA ARG A 125 4.51 9.94 13.06
C ARG A 125 5.28 8.71 13.51
N VAL A 126 5.53 8.57 14.82
CA VAL A 126 6.16 7.40 15.43
C VAL A 126 5.43 6.17 14.95
N TRP A 127 4.12 6.07 15.18
CA TRP A 127 3.33 4.92 14.72
C TRP A 127 3.43 4.68 13.20
N SER A 128 3.33 5.72 12.39
CA SER A 128 3.32 5.57 10.92
C SER A 128 4.64 5.03 10.35
N GLN A 129 5.77 5.40 10.97
CA GLN A 129 7.12 5.04 10.54
C GLN A 129 7.60 3.77 11.24
N THR A 130 7.38 3.68 12.56
CA THR A 130 7.88 2.59 13.39
C THR A 130 6.98 1.37 13.32
N ARG A 131 5.65 1.58 13.33
CA ARG A 131 4.65 0.52 13.58
C ARG A 131 4.96 -0.29 14.84
N ASN A 132 5.65 0.33 15.80
CA ASN A 132 5.98 -0.23 17.10
C ASN A 132 5.16 0.49 18.16
N LEU A 133 4.24 -0.25 18.78
CA LEU A 133 3.35 0.31 19.78
C LEU A 133 4.07 0.68 21.08
N GLU A 134 5.08 -0.09 21.49
CA GLU A 134 5.83 0.20 22.73
C GLU A 134 6.56 1.54 22.65
N ALA A 135 7.08 1.87 21.45
CA ALA A 135 7.70 3.16 21.20
C ALA A 135 6.69 4.32 21.24
N VAL A 136 5.45 4.10 20.81
CA VAL A 136 4.38 5.11 20.90
C VAL A 136 3.97 5.28 22.37
N GLN A 137 3.82 4.18 23.11
CA GLN A 137 3.44 4.20 24.51
C GLN A 137 4.53 4.83 25.40
N SER A 138 5.82 4.60 25.11
CA SER A 138 6.91 5.22 25.87
C SER A 138 6.93 6.74 25.70
N VAL A 139 6.74 7.23 24.47
CA VAL A 139 6.60 8.68 24.21
C VAL A 139 5.39 9.26 24.95
N PHE A 140 4.26 8.55 24.94
CA PHE A 140 3.07 8.97 25.69
C PHE A 140 3.31 9.00 27.20
N ARG A 141 3.89 7.95 27.80
CA ARG A 141 4.22 7.90 29.24
C ARG A 141 5.18 9.00 29.63
N ASN A 142 6.22 9.24 28.83
CA ASN A 142 7.20 10.30 29.08
C ASN A 142 6.55 11.69 29.02
N MET A 143 5.60 11.90 28.10
CA MET A 143 4.82 13.13 28.02
C MET A 143 3.92 13.29 29.26
N VAL A 144 3.12 12.28 29.62
CA VAL A 144 2.22 12.35 30.78
C VAL A 144 3.00 12.62 32.08
N ALA A 145 4.14 11.93 32.27
CA ALA A 145 5.02 12.14 33.41
C ALA A 145 5.62 13.55 33.43
N ALA A 146 6.01 14.10 32.28
CA ALA A 146 6.58 15.43 32.19
C ALA A 146 5.56 16.57 32.34
N LEU A 147 4.28 16.29 32.04
CA LEU A 147 3.17 17.22 32.16
C LEU A 147 2.42 17.11 33.51
N ASN A 148 2.90 16.29 34.46
CA ASN A 148 2.29 16.08 35.79
C ASN A 148 0.77 15.86 35.74
N ASP A 149 0.31 15.02 34.81
CA ASP A 149 -1.09 14.61 34.65
C ASP A 149 -2.11 15.74 34.34
N GLN A 150 -1.61 16.91 33.92
CA GLN A 150 -2.41 18.03 33.41
C GLN A 150 -3.29 17.62 32.22
N ALA A 151 -4.27 18.45 31.86
CA ALA A 151 -5.26 18.17 30.82
C ALA A 151 -4.60 17.91 29.46
N VAL A 152 -4.30 16.64 29.17
CA VAL A 152 -3.75 16.19 27.89
C VAL A 152 -4.84 16.34 26.82
N PRO A 153 -4.56 16.97 25.66
CA PRO A 153 -5.56 17.14 24.61
C PRO A 153 -6.11 15.82 24.09
N ILE A 154 -7.40 15.82 23.74
CA ILE A 154 -8.08 14.63 23.19
C ILE A 154 -7.40 14.09 21.93
N ASP A 155 -6.79 14.96 21.12
CA ASP A 155 -6.05 14.58 19.91
C ASP A 155 -4.88 13.62 20.21
N VAL A 156 -4.23 13.77 21.37
CA VAL A 156 -3.13 12.91 21.78
C VAL A 156 -3.64 11.52 22.12
N TYR A 157 -4.77 11.44 22.83
CA TYR A 157 -5.47 10.18 23.08
C TYR A 157 -5.95 9.54 21.77
N ASN A 158 -6.54 10.31 20.86
CA ASN A 158 -6.98 9.84 19.55
C ASN A 158 -5.82 9.22 18.75
N ALA A 159 -4.65 9.87 18.72
CA ALA A 159 -3.46 9.33 18.09
C ALA A 159 -3.00 7.99 18.70
N LEU A 160 -3.05 7.87 20.04
CA LEU A 160 -2.71 6.64 20.76
C LEU A 160 -3.73 5.52 20.50
N ILE A 161 -5.03 5.82 20.55
CA ILE A 161 -6.11 4.87 20.27
C ILE A 161 -5.97 4.37 18.82
N LEU A 162 -5.77 5.25 17.84
CA LEU A 162 -5.55 4.86 16.45
C LEU A 162 -4.31 3.95 16.29
N ALA A 163 -3.22 4.27 16.98
CA ALA A 163 -2.01 3.44 16.96
C ALA A 163 -2.27 2.03 17.51
N ARG A 164 -2.94 1.92 18.66
CA ARG A 164 -3.32 0.63 19.27
C ARG A 164 -4.26 -0.18 18.37
N VAL A 165 -5.33 0.45 17.88
CA VAL A 165 -6.33 -0.19 17.01
C VAL A 165 -5.68 -0.75 15.75
N THR A 166 -4.79 0.03 15.13
CA THR A 166 -4.11 -0.42 13.90
C THR A 166 -2.92 -1.34 14.16
N ALA A 167 -2.48 -1.51 15.41
CA ALA A 167 -1.49 -2.51 15.82
C ALA A 167 -2.06 -3.92 15.96
N GLY A 168 -3.39 -4.08 15.97
CA GLY A 168 -4.04 -5.38 16.08
C GLY A 168 -4.21 -5.88 17.51
N GLN A 169 -3.91 -5.05 18.53
CA GLN A 169 -4.17 -5.38 19.94
C GLN A 169 -5.65 -5.23 20.34
N GLY A 170 -6.56 -5.15 19.37
CA GLY A 170 -7.98 -4.90 19.63
C GLY A 170 -8.24 -3.48 20.13
N PHE A 171 -9.47 -3.22 20.55
CA PHE A 171 -9.79 -2.03 21.33
C PHE A 171 -9.08 -2.14 22.68
N PRO A 172 -8.38 -1.12 23.17
CA PRO A 172 -8.00 -1.12 24.58
C PRO A 172 -9.30 -1.08 25.39
N THR A 173 -9.70 -2.21 25.94
CA THR A 173 -10.50 -2.25 27.17
C THR A 173 -9.71 -1.76 28.38
N ASP A 174 -8.51 -1.15 28.18
CA ASP A 174 -7.75 -0.51 29.24
C ASP A 174 -8.63 0.56 29.89
N PRO A 175 -9.08 0.32 31.13
CA PRO A 175 -9.81 1.30 31.92
C PRO A 175 -8.98 2.57 32.10
N GLU A 176 -7.65 2.51 31.93
CA GLU A 176 -6.77 3.66 32.06
C GLU A 176 -7.02 4.75 31.02
N ILE A 177 -7.19 4.42 29.72
CA ILE A 177 -7.33 5.46 28.68
C ILE A 177 -8.74 6.03 28.67
N PHE A 178 -9.76 5.17 28.66
CA PHE A 178 -11.15 5.62 28.63
C PHE A 178 -11.66 6.05 30.00
N GLY A 179 -11.15 5.44 31.08
CA GLY A 179 -11.28 5.99 32.43
C GLY A 179 -10.64 7.36 32.48
N SER A 180 -9.41 7.56 32.00
CA SER A 180 -8.84 8.92 31.92
C SER A 180 -9.71 9.89 31.09
N ILE A 181 -10.34 9.46 29.99
CA ILE A 181 -11.26 10.31 29.21
C ILE A 181 -12.54 10.64 30.01
N ALA A 182 -13.13 9.64 30.67
CA ALA A 182 -14.35 9.78 31.45
C ALA A 182 -14.13 10.51 32.80
N ASP A 183 -13.10 10.13 33.54
CA ASP A 183 -12.67 10.69 34.82
C ASP A 183 -12.24 12.15 34.67
N LYS A 184 -11.51 12.48 33.58
CA LYS A 184 -11.17 13.88 33.24
C LYS A 184 -12.31 14.64 32.56
N LYS A 185 -13.52 14.05 32.47
CA LYS A 185 -14.73 14.64 31.85
C LYS A 185 -14.51 15.23 30.45
N MET A 186 -13.59 14.66 29.68
CA MET A 186 -13.32 15.10 28.32
C MET A 186 -14.46 14.66 27.41
N LYS A 187 -15.00 15.58 26.59
CA LYS A 187 -16.06 15.25 25.64
C LYS A 187 -15.47 14.49 24.46
N PRO A 188 -15.85 13.23 24.21
CA PRO A 188 -15.39 12.48 23.05
C PRO A 188 -15.74 13.22 21.76
N ASP A 189 -14.77 13.33 20.86
CA ASP A 189 -14.93 13.98 19.57
C ASP A 189 -15.19 12.96 18.44
N MET A 190 -15.45 13.47 17.23
CA MET A 190 -15.71 12.61 16.07
C MET A 190 -14.54 11.67 15.75
N ALA A 191 -13.29 12.08 15.99
CA ALA A 191 -12.12 11.23 15.78
C ALA A 191 -12.11 10.06 16.78
N THR A 192 -12.47 10.30 18.04
CA THR A 192 -12.63 9.27 19.08
C THR A 192 -13.63 8.20 18.62
N PHE A 193 -14.83 8.62 18.20
CA PHE A 193 -15.86 7.69 17.70
C PHE A 193 -15.43 6.98 16.42
N GLY A 194 -14.71 7.65 15.50
CA GLY A 194 -14.19 7.02 14.29
C GLY A 194 -13.17 5.92 14.59
N HIS A 195 -12.29 6.14 15.57
CA HIS A 195 -11.33 5.13 16.03
C HIS A 195 -12.02 3.97 16.76
N LEU A 196 -13.05 4.25 17.56
CA LEU A 196 -13.88 3.24 18.21
C LEU A 196 -14.61 2.36 17.19
N MET A 197 -15.25 2.96 16.18
CA MET A 197 -15.89 2.22 15.08
C MET A 197 -14.89 1.36 14.32
N LEU A 198 -13.72 1.90 13.98
CA LEU A 198 -12.67 1.17 13.29
C LEU A 198 -12.21 -0.04 14.12
N SER A 199 -12.11 0.12 15.43
CA SER A 199 -11.74 -0.95 16.35
C SER A 199 -12.78 -2.08 16.37
N ARG A 200 -14.07 -1.73 16.52
CA ARG A 200 -15.17 -2.70 16.47
C ARG A 200 -15.25 -3.41 15.12
N ALA A 201 -14.99 -2.69 14.03
CA ALA A 201 -14.90 -3.28 12.70
C ALA A 201 -13.71 -4.24 12.53
N TYR A 202 -12.57 -4.02 13.21
CA TYR A 202 -11.48 -5.01 13.20
C TYR A 202 -11.86 -6.29 13.95
N ALA A 203 -12.68 -6.18 15.00
CA ALA A 203 -13.26 -7.30 15.73
C ALA A 203 -14.47 -7.95 15.03
N ASP A 204 -14.85 -7.47 13.83
CA ASP A 204 -16.06 -7.87 13.09
C ASP A 204 -17.39 -7.67 13.86
N ASP A 205 -17.39 -6.81 14.89
CA ASP A 205 -18.55 -6.47 15.71
C ASP A 205 -19.36 -5.32 15.08
N TRP A 206 -20.11 -5.65 14.03
CA TRP A 206 -20.90 -4.66 13.27
C TRP A 206 -22.12 -4.16 14.04
N ALA A 207 -22.62 -4.90 15.02
CA ALA A 207 -23.70 -4.45 15.89
C ALA A 207 -23.24 -3.28 16.77
N ALA A 208 -22.04 -3.38 17.37
CA ALA A 208 -21.45 -2.26 18.09
C ALA A 208 -21.15 -1.07 17.18
N VAL A 209 -20.69 -1.29 15.94
CA VAL A 209 -20.49 -0.21 14.96
C VAL A 209 -21.79 0.56 14.70
N ARG A 210 -22.93 -0.14 14.55
CA ARG A 210 -24.26 0.49 14.40
C ARG A 210 -24.66 1.28 15.63
N LYS A 211 -24.48 0.72 16.82
CA LYS A 211 -24.78 1.41 18.09
C LYS A 211 -24.01 2.73 18.22
N ILE A 212 -22.74 2.74 17.80
CA ILE A 212 -21.92 3.96 17.80
C ILE A 212 -22.44 4.98 16.78
N LEU A 213 -22.83 4.54 15.58
CA LEU A 213 -23.45 5.42 14.58
C LEU A 213 -24.75 6.05 15.09
N ASP A 214 -25.58 5.27 15.78
CA ASP A 214 -26.81 5.74 16.43
C ASP A 214 -26.49 6.81 17.49
N THR A 215 -25.52 6.55 18.39
CA THR A 215 -25.10 7.54 19.41
C THR A 215 -24.58 8.84 18.78
N VAL A 216 -23.77 8.73 17.73
CA VAL A 216 -23.22 9.91 17.02
C VAL A 216 -24.32 10.68 16.29
N HIS A 217 -25.33 10.00 15.75
CA HIS A 217 -26.48 10.65 15.13
C HIS A 217 -27.38 11.36 16.15
N GLU A 218 -27.74 10.67 17.25
CA GLU A 218 -28.58 11.20 18.34
C GLU A 218 -27.95 12.41 19.04
N SER A 219 -26.63 12.42 19.18
CA SER A 219 -25.86 13.55 19.74
C SER A 219 -25.83 14.81 18.86
N GLY A 220 -26.33 14.75 17.61
CA GLY A 220 -26.30 15.86 16.66
C GLY A 220 -24.90 16.20 16.12
N MET A 221 -23.88 15.37 16.38
CA MET A 221 -22.51 15.61 15.91
C MET A 221 -22.33 15.42 14.38
N VAL A 222 -23.33 14.88 13.68
CA VAL A 222 -23.32 14.70 12.22
C VAL A 222 -23.79 15.99 11.53
N ASN A 223 -22.86 16.89 11.19
CA ASN A 223 -23.14 18.02 10.30
C ASN A 223 -23.01 17.60 8.83
N THR A 224 -23.99 18.00 8.01
CA THR A 224 -24.04 18.01 6.53
C THR A 224 -22.77 18.43 5.76
N SER A 225 -21.79 19.07 6.40
CA SER A 225 -20.52 19.50 5.80
C SER A 225 -19.34 18.55 5.99
N MET A 226 -19.45 17.49 6.81
CA MET A 226 -18.28 16.69 7.18
C MET A 226 -17.98 15.54 6.19
N PRO A 227 -16.76 15.46 5.64
CA PRO A 227 -16.42 14.41 4.69
C PRO A 227 -16.14 13.07 5.38
N MET A 228 -16.75 11.98 4.90
CA MET A 228 -16.50 10.55 5.22
C MET A 228 -15.02 10.11 5.31
N ARG A 229 -14.05 10.96 4.96
CA ARG A 229 -12.63 10.63 4.73
C ARG A 229 -11.91 10.11 5.97
N SER A 230 -12.07 10.73 7.13
CA SER A 230 -11.36 10.37 8.38
C SER A 230 -12.18 9.43 9.27
N PHE A 231 -13.49 9.66 9.38
CA PHE A 231 -14.39 8.96 10.29
C PHE A 231 -14.84 7.57 9.80
N PHE A 232 -15.54 7.51 8.65
CA PHE A 232 -16.22 6.29 8.21
C PHE A 232 -15.43 5.44 7.21
N ASN A 233 -14.71 6.06 6.27
CA ASN A 233 -14.01 5.33 5.20
C ASN A 233 -12.99 4.27 5.67
N PRO A 234 -12.27 4.43 6.79
CA PRO A 234 -11.44 3.36 7.34
C PRO A 234 -12.27 2.14 7.76
N THR A 235 -13.37 2.36 8.50
CA THR A 235 -14.32 1.34 8.96
C THR A 235 -15.02 0.66 7.79
N PHE A 236 -15.52 1.44 6.83
CA PHE A 236 -16.16 0.92 5.63
C PHE A 236 -15.21 0.09 4.77
N ARG A 237 -13.92 0.48 4.68
CA ARG A 237 -12.91 -0.35 4.00
C ARG A 237 -12.80 -1.73 4.66
N GLN A 238 -12.89 -1.81 5.98
CA GLN A 238 -12.86 -3.08 6.68
C GLN A 238 -14.13 -3.89 6.39
N PHE A 239 -15.30 -3.25 6.33
CA PHE A 239 -16.56 -3.87 5.90
C PHE A 239 -16.43 -4.52 4.53
N CYS A 240 -15.96 -3.75 3.52
CA CYS A 240 -15.77 -4.24 2.15
C CYS A 240 -14.77 -5.41 2.02
N ARG A 241 -13.92 -5.65 3.03
CA ARG A 241 -12.96 -6.77 3.01
C ARG A 241 -13.55 -8.06 3.57
N ARG A 242 -14.59 -7.96 4.39
CA ARG A 242 -15.20 -9.07 5.14
C ARG A 242 -16.54 -9.49 4.56
N HIS A 243 -17.20 -8.56 3.87
CA HIS A 243 -18.53 -8.76 3.30
C HIS A 243 -18.49 -8.68 1.78
N ASN A 244 -19.50 -9.27 1.14
CA ASN A 244 -19.65 -9.22 -0.30
C ASN A 244 -20.10 -7.80 -0.75
N SER A 245 -20.14 -7.57 -2.06
CA SER A 245 -20.49 -6.27 -2.63
C SER A 245 -21.97 -5.89 -2.45
N GLU A 246 -22.86 -6.85 -2.23
CA GLU A 246 -24.30 -6.61 -2.02
C GLU A 246 -24.57 -6.15 -0.59
N ASP A 247 -24.00 -6.84 0.40
CA ASP A 247 -23.98 -6.42 1.80
C ASP A 247 -23.30 -5.06 1.94
N THR A 248 -22.18 -4.86 1.23
CA THR A 248 -21.44 -3.59 1.21
C THR A 248 -22.31 -2.44 0.71
N ARG A 249 -23.13 -2.69 -0.30
CA ARG A 249 -24.06 -1.69 -0.84
C ARG A 249 -25.21 -1.43 0.11
N SER A 250 -25.83 -2.48 0.63
CA SER A 250 -26.95 -2.37 1.58
C SER A 250 -26.53 -1.61 2.83
N PHE A 251 -25.34 -1.91 3.37
CA PHE A 251 -24.78 -1.18 4.50
C PHE A 251 -24.49 0.29 4.18
N LEU A 252 -23.94 0.58 2.99
CA LEU A 252 -23.72 1.97 2.58
C LEU A 252 -25.04 2.72 2.39
N GLN A 253 -26.04 2.08 1.79
CA GLN A 253 -27.36 2.66 1.56
C GLN A 253 -28.07 2.97 2.87
N GLU A 254 -28.05 2.04 3.82
CA GLU A 254 -28.53 2.27 5.18
C GLU A 254 -27.83 3.45 5.85
N VAL A 255 -26.51 3.56 5.68
CA VAL A 255 -25.75 4.67 6.27
C VAL A 255 -26.10 6.02 5.64
N ILE A 256 -26.41 6.04 4.36
CA ILE A 256 -26.88 7.24 3.64
C ILE A 256 -28.29 7.61 4.10
N ASP A 257 -29.21 6.64 4.13
CA ASP A 257 -30.63 6.89 4.39
C ASP A 257 -30.90 7.22 5.87
N LYS A 258 -30.27 6.49 6.80
CA LYS A 258 -30.51 6.64 8.24
C LYS A 258 -29.72 7.79 8.85
N TYR A 259 -28.46 7.98 8.46
CA TYR A 259 -27.57 8.96 9.11
C TYR A 259 -27.30 10.20 8.25
N GLY A 260 -27.79 10.26 7.00
CA GLY A 260 -27.58 11.40 6.09
C GLY A 260 -26.12 11.59 5.67
N ILE A 261 -25.26 10.59 5.83
CA ILE A 261 -23.82 10.72 5.60
C ILE A 261 -23.53 10.67 4.10
N ARG A 262 -23.07 11.80 3.54
CA ARG A 262 -22.81 11.93 2.09
C ARG A 262 -21.56 11.16 1.65
N PRO A 263 -21.66 10.28 0.62
CA PRO A 263 -20.51 9.59 0.04
C PRO A 263 -19.41 10.52 -0.45
N THR A 264 -18.17 10.04 -0.38
CA THR A 264 -17.01 10.71 -0.97
C THR A 264 -16.46 9.90 -2.14
N GLN A 265 -15.62 10.51 -3.00
CA GLN A 265 -14.93 9.78 -4.07
C GLN A 265 -14.22 8.52 -3.56
N ARG A 266 -13.64 8.61 -2.35
CA ARG A 266 -12.93 7.48 -1.73
C ARG A 266 -13.88 6.35 -1.32
N THR A 267 -15.10 6.67 -0.89
CA THR A 267 -16.15 5.69 -0.62
C THR A 267 -16.53 4.96 -1.91
N VAL A 268 -16.70 5.72 -3.00
CA VAL A 268 -17.02 5.16 -4.31
C VAL A 268 -15.90 4.23 -4.79
N ASP A 269 -14.64 4.65 -4.67
CA ASP A 269 -13.48 3.83 -5.03
C ASP A 269 -13.37 2.53 -4.21
N LEU A 270 -13.91 2.49 -2.98
CA LEU A 270 -13.92 1.27 -2.16
C LEU A 270 -14.93 0.25 -2.70
N VAL A 271 -16.14 0.69 -3.05
CA VAL A 271 -17.16 -0.18 -3.65
C VAL A 271 -16.76 -0.62 -5.06
N LEU A 272 -16.17 0.27 -5.87
CA LEU A 272 -15.62 -0.12 -7.16
C LEU A 272 -14.53 -1.20 -7.02
N LYS A 273 -13.69 -1.11 -6.00
CA LYS A 273 -12.68 -2.14 -5.70
C LYS A 273 -13.30 -3.47 -5.29
N SER A 274 -14.40 -3.48 -4.51
CA SER A 274 -15.07 -4.72 -4.13
C SER A 274 -15.78 -5.36 -5.33
N LEU A 275 -16.49 -4.58 -6.15
CA LEU A 275 -17.12 -5.08 -7.38
C LEU A 275 -16.12 -5.68 -8.38
N VAL A 276 -14.97 -5.01 -8.58
CA VAL A 276 -13.88 -5.54 -9.42
C VAL A 276 -13.29 -6.82 -8.83
N HIS A 277 -13.19 -6.92 -7.51
CA HIS A 277 -12.70 -8.12 -6.83
C HIS A 277 -13.61 -9.32 -7.05
N GLU A 278 -14.92 -9.11 -6.92
CA GLU A 278 -15.96 -10.12 -7.08
C GLU A 278 -16.31 -10.39 -8.55
N LYS A 279 -15.73 -9.62 -9.48
CA LYS A 279 -15.97 -9.71 -10.94
C LYS A 279 -17.41 -9.37 -11.36
N ARG A 280 -18.13 -8.61 -10.53
CA ARG A 280 -19.48 -8.08 -10.76
C ARG A 280 -19.40 -6.72 -11.47
N LEU A 281 -18.86 -6.73 -12.69
CA LEU A 281 -18.56 -5.50 -13.46
C LEU A 281 -19.81 -4.85 -14.06
N ASP A 282 -20.78 -5.68 -14.41
CA ASP A 282 -22.11 -5.34 -14.89
C ASP A 282 -22.87 -4.42 -13.92
N GLU A 283 -22.66 -4.61 -12.62
CA GLU A 283 -23.35 -3.82 -11.60
C GLU A 283 -22.72 -2.46 -11.30
N ILE A 284 -21.52 -2.20 -11.83
CA ILE A 284 -20.83 -0.92 -11.59
C ILE A 284 -21.67 0.25 -12.12
N GLU A 285 -22.27 0.07 -13.30
CA GLU A 285 -22.99 1.12 -14.01
C GLU A 285 -24.32 1.49 -13.32
N PRO A 286 -25.24 0.53 -13.02
CA PRO A 286 -26.45 0.81 -12.25
C PRO A 286 -26.18 1.48 -10.90
N TRP A 287 -25.10 1.09 -10.22
CA TRP A 287 -24.77 1.65 -8.92
C TRP A 287 -24.21 3.08 -8.99
N ILE A 288 -23.43 3.42 -10.02
CA ILE A 288 -23.02 4.82 -10.21
C ILE A 288 -24.26 5.67 -10.53
N GLU A 289 -25.22 5.12 -11.28
CA GLU A 289 -26.48 5.81 -11.58
C GLU A 289 -27.32 6.05 -10.32
N SER A 290 -27.39 5.09 -9.39
CA SER A 290 -28.09 5.30 -8.11
C SER A 290 -27.42 6.37 -7.25
N MET A 291 -26.09 6.42 -7.22
CA MET A 291 -25.34 7.49 -6.52
C MET A 291 -25.59 8.86 -7.14
N HIS A 292 -25.72 8.94 -8.47
CA HIS A 292 -26.09 10.18 -9.14
C HIS A 292 -27.51 10.64 -8.82
N ALA A 293 -28.47 9.70 -8.73
CA ALA A 293 -29.85 10.02 -8.33
C ALA A 293 -29.90 10.62 -6.92
N GLN A 294 -28.98 10.22 -6.04
CA GLN A 294 -28.82 10.77 -4.69
C GLN A 294 -27.97 12.06 -4.62
N GLY A 295 -27.71 12.70 -5.76
CA GLY A 295 -27.03 14.00 -5.84
C GLY A 295 -25.50 13.94 -5.83
N PHE A 296 -24.89 12.75 -5.90
CA PHE A 296 -23.43 12.63 -5.98
C PHE A 296 -22.93 12.89 -7.41
N LYS A 297 -22.22 14.01 -7.63
CA LYS A 297 -21.78 14.43 -8.97
C LYS A 297 -20.50 13.75 -9.48
N ARG A 298 -19.63 13.24 -8.59
CA ARG A 298 -18.30 12.74 -8.99
C ARG A 298 -18.34 11.27 -9.46
N THR A 299 -17.55 10.93 -10.48
CA THR A 299 -17.58 9.59 -11.13
C THR A 299 -16.21 8.94 -11.22
N VAL A 300 -16.11 7.85 -12.00
CA VAL A 300 -14.84 7.22 -12.39
C VAL A 300 -13.93 8.26 -13.02
N ASN A 301 -12.80 8.51 -12.36
CA ASN A 301 -11.73 9.40 -12.83
C ASN A 301 -10.43 8.60 -12.95
N ALA A 302 -9.33 9.26 -13.33
CA ALA A 302 -8.00 8.64 -13.41
C ALA A 302 -7.57 7.90 -12.10
N HIS A 303 -7.94 8.40 -10.92
CA HIS A 303 -7.64 7.76 -9.64
C HIS A 303 -8.44 6.47 -9.43
N SER A 304 -9.75 6.51 -9.72
CA SER A 304 -10.61 5.33 -9.71
C SER A 304 -10.13 4.27 -10.70
N ALA A 305 -9.81 4.68 -11.94
CA ALA A 305 -9.29 3.80 -12.99
C ALA A 305 -7.98 3.13 -12.58
N PHE A 306 -7.02 3.89 -12.01
CA PHE A 306 -5.81 3.32 -11.43
C PHE A 306 -6.12 2.24 -10.40
N HIS A 307 -7.03 2.51 -9.50
CA HIS A 307 -7.37 1.60 -8.42
C HIS A 307 -8.08 0.32 -8.90
N MET A 308 -9.01 0.44 -9.86
CA MET A 308 -9.69 -0.68 -10.49
C MET A 308 -8.70 -1.54 -11.27
N VAL A 309 -7.85 -0.94 -12.11
CA VAL A 309 -6.81 -1.66 -12.87
C VAL A 309 -5.80 -2.34 -11.94
N LYS A 310 -5.39 -1.66 -10.86
CA LYS A 310 -4.50 -2.23 -9.85
C LYS A 310 -5.16 -3.44 -9.17
N ARG A 311 -6.42 -3.34 -8.76
CA ARG A 311 -7.15 -4.46 -8.14
C ARG A 311 -7.29 -5.64 -9.11
N TYR A 312 -7.70 -5.37 -10.34
CA TYR A 312 -7.76 -6.36 -11.41
C TYR A 312 -6.41 -7.05 -11.66
N PHE A 313 -5.30 -6.29 -11.66
CA PHE A 313 -3.95 -6.85 -11.76
C PHE A 313 -3.59 -7.71 -10.56
N LEU A 314 -3.91 -7.29 -9.34
CA LEU A 314 -3.64 -8.06 -8.11
C LEU A 314 -4.38 -9.41 -8.12
N ASP A 315 -5.63 -9.41 -8.56
CA ASP A 315 -6.52 -10.58 -8.49
C ASP A 315 -6.31 -11.54 -9.65
N ASN A 316 -6.13 -11.01 -10.87
CA ASN A 316 -6.07 -11.84 -12.07
C ASN A 316 -4.66 -12.03 -12.64
N ARG A 317 -3.68 -11.20 -12.23
CA ARG A 317 -2.28 -11.28 -12.70
C ARG A 317 -2.16 -11.54 -14.22
N PRO A 318 -2.73 -10.66 -15.07
CA PRO A 318 -2.56 -10.75 -16.52
C PRO A 318 -1.08 -10.56 -16.92
N SER A 319 -0.73 -10.93 -18.15
CA SER A 319 0.61 -10.64 -18.68
C SER A 319 0.82 -9.13 -18.82
N HIS A 320 2.06 -8.67 -18.63
CA HIS A 320 2.40 -7.25 -18.81
C HIS A 320 2.03 -6.74 -20.21
N GLN A 321 2.12 -7.58 -21.25
CA GLN A 321 1.73 -7.24 -22.63
C GLN A 321 0.24 -6.91 -22.73
N PHE A 322 -0.61 -7.76 -22.14
CA PHE A 322 -2.05 -7.55 -22.13
C PHE A 322 -2.41 -6.32 -21.31
N LEU A 323 -1.82 -6.17 -20.12
CA LEU A 323 -2.04 -5.00 -19.27
C LEU A 323 -1.59 -3.70 -19.94
N THR A 324 -0.48 -3.72 -20.67
CA THR A 324 -0.02 -2.57 -21.48
C THR A 324 -1.04 -2.23 -22.56
N GLY A 325 -1.64 -3.23 -23.20
CA GLY A 325 -2.74 -3.05 -24.16
C GLY A 325 -3.95 -2.36 -23.52
N LEU A 326 -4.40 -2.85 -22.36
CA LEU A 326 -5.52 -2.25 -21.63
C LEU A 326 -5.24 -0.80 -21.21
N VAL A 327 -4.05 -0.51 -20.67
CA VAL A 327 -3.68 0.86 -20.28
C VAL A 327 -3.58 1.78 -21.51
N LYS A 328 -3.07 1.30 -22.65
CA LYS A 328 -3.10 2.05 -23.91
C LYS A 328 -4.51 2.32 -24.41
N GLN A 329 -5.44 1.37 -24.24
CA GLN A 329 -6.84 1.58 -24.60
C GLN A 329 -7.52 2.63 -23.72
N LEU A 330 -7.12 2.75 -22.44
CA LEU A 330 -7.59 3.80 -21.53
C LEU A 330 -6.95 5.16 -21.85
N ASP A 331 -5.66 5.18 -22.20
CA ASP A 331 -4.92 6.38 -22.61
C ASP A 331 -5.37 6.93 -23.97
N GLY A 332 -5.74 6.03 -24.89
CA GLY A 332 -6.32 6.36 -26.20
C GLY A 332 -7.84 6.60 -26.17
N ALA A 333 -8.47 6.60 -25.00
CA ALA A 333 -9.86 7.07 -24.87
C ALA A 333 -9.89 8.59 -25.13
N ALA A 334 -10.95 9.06 -25.80
CA ALA A 334 -11.02 10.34 -26.52
C ALA A 334 -10.48 11.61 -25.81
N ASP A 335 -10.38 11.65 -24.47
CA ASP A 335 -9.93 12.85 -23.73
C ASP A 335 -8.77 12.65 -22.74
N ARG A 336 -8.10 11.48 -22.69
CA ARG A 336 -7.07 11.18 -21.66
C ARG A 336 -7.51 11.40 -20.20
N SER A 337 -8.81 11.59 -19.90
CA SER A 337 -9.34 11.88 -18.56
C SER A 337 -9.15 10.73 -17.57
N LEU A 338 -9.02 9.51 -18.08
CA LEU A 338 -8.70 8.29 -17.32
C LEU A 338 -7.19 8.02 -17.27
N ALA A 339 -6.38 8.74 -18.05
CA ALA A 339 -4.93 8.55 -18.08
C ALA A 339 -4.29 9.14 -16.82
N SER A 340 -3.39 8.37 -16.23
CA SER A 340 -2.69 8.76 -14.99
C SER A 340 -1.28 8.20 -15.03
N LYS A 341 -0.32 8.93 -14.44
CA LYS A 341 1.06 8.45 -14.29
C LYS A 341 1.11 7.14 -13.50
N GLU A 342 0.21 6.99 -12.53
CA GLU A 342 0.07 5.83 -11.66
C GLU A 342 -0.38 4.56 -12.40
N LEU A 343 -1.19 4.65 -13.45
CA LEU A 343 -1.56 3.49 -14.27
C LEU A 343 -0.32 2.78 -14.84
N TYR A 344 0.68 3.55 -15.28
CA TYR A 344 1.93 3.00 -15.81
C TYR A 344 2.81 2.38 -14.72
N THR A 345 2.68 2.78 -13.44
CA THR A 345 3.38 2.12 -12.33
C THR A 345 2.87 0.70 -12.11
N VAL A 346 1.58 0.43 -12.39
CA VAL A 346 1.02 -0.94 -12.34
C VAL A 346 1.61 -1.80 -13.45
N VAL A 347 1.80 -1.23 -14.65
CA VAL A 347 2.49 -1.92 -15.76
C VAL A 347 3.94 -2.23 -15.39
N GLY A 348 4.66 -1.26 -14.80
CA GLY A 348 6.02 -1.49 -14.28
C GLY A 348 6.08 -2.60 -13.23
N SER A 349 5.12 -2.64 -12.31
CA SER A 349 5.00 -3.71 -11.31
C SER A 349 4.72 -5.08 -11.94
N SER A 350 3.82 -5.14 -12.93
CA SER A 350 3.53 -6.37 -13.70
C SER A 350 4.74 -6.88 -14.45
N LEU A 351 5.53 -5.95 -15.00
CA LEU A 351 6.72 -6.24 -15.76
C LEU A 351 7.85 -6.77 -14.86
N ALA A 352 8.10 -6.11 -13.72
CA ALA A 352 9.06 -6.57 -12.72
C ALA A 352 8.72 -7.99 -12.26
N PHE A 353 7.44 -8.27 -12.05
CA PHE A 353 6.95 -9.59 -11.70
C PHE A 353 7.17 -10.62 -12.82
N ASP A 354 6.80 -10.31 -14.07
CA ASP A 354 7.00 -11.23 -15.21
C ASP A 354 8.49 -11.51 -15.45
N LEU A 355 9.35 -10.50 -15.29
CA LEU A 355 10.81 -10.62 -15.36
C LEU A 355 11.39 -11.45 -14.22
N SER A 356 10.89 -11.28 -12.99
CA SER A 356 11.29 -12.11 -11.84
C SER A 356 11.05 -13.60 -12.11
N LYS A 357 10.04 -13.93 -12.93
CA LYS A 357 9.71 -15.31 -13.33
C LYS A 357 10.45 -15.79 -14.59
N ALA A 358 11.05 -14.91 -15.37
CA ALA A 358 11.88 -15.27 -16.51
C ALA A 358 13.26 -15.77 -16.02
N GLY A 359 13.75 -16.87 -16.61
CA GLY A 359 15.11 -17.35 -16.35
C GLY A 359 16.16 -16.35 -16.87
N LEU A 360 17.37 -16.39 -16.31
CA LEU A 360 18.47 -15.44 -16.57
C LEU A 360 18.72 -15.19 -18.08
N GLY A 361 18.65 -16.23 -18.92
CA GLY A 361 18.81 -16.08 -20.37
C GLY A 361 17.73 -15.26 -21.07
N ASN A 362 16.46 -15.40 -20.65
CA ASN A 362 15.36 -14.60 -21.21
C ASN A 362 15.40 -13.14 -20.73
N ARG A 363 16.00 -12.87 -19.56
CA ARG A 363 16.10 -11.50 -19.01
C ARG A 363 16.97 -10.60 -19.88
N ARG A 364 18.13 -11.09 -20.34
CA ARG A 364 19.06 -10.33 -21.21
C ARG A 364 18.44 -9.96 -22.57
N ILE A 365 17.64 -10.86 -23.15
CA ILE A 365 16.97 -10.63 -24.44
C ILE A 365 15.80 -9.65 -24.28
N LEU A 366 15.05 -9.77 -23.17
CA LEU A 366 13.88 -8.94 -22.92
C LEU A 366 14.24 -7.54 -22.39
N GLU A 367 15.41 -7.35 -21.77
CA GLU A 367 15.88 -6.10 -21.17
C GLU A 367 15.81 -4.88 -22.11
N PRO A 368 16.43 -4.88 -23.31
CA PRO A 368 16.40 -3.71 -24.19
C PRO A 368 15.01 -3.40 -24.75
N VAL A 369 14.24 -4.43 -25.13
CA VAL A 369 12.86 -4.27 -25.65
C VAL A 369 11.94 -3.67 -24.59
N ILE A 370 12.09 -4.14 -23.35
CA ILE A 370 11.31 -3.68 -22.22
C ILE A 370 11.72 -2.27 -21.79
N ARG A 371 13.03 -1.96 -21.77
CA ARG A 371 13.55 -0.62 -21.46
C ARG A 371 13.09 0.41 -22.47
N THR A 372 13.07 0.08 -23.76
CA THR A 372 12.53 0.96 -24.81
C THR A 372 11.02 1.18 -24.64
N ARG A 373 10.27 0.12 -24.31
CA ARG A 373 8.82 0.22 -24.03
C ARG A 373 8.54 1.01 -22.76
N LEU A 374 9.23 0.74 -21.65
CA LEU A 374 9.16 1.50 -20.41
C LEU A 374 9.56 2.95 -20.63
N GLY A 375 10.64 3.22 -21.38
CA GLY A 375 11.09 4.57 -21.74
C GLY A 375 10.08 5.34 -22.60
N GLY A 376 9.32 4.63 -23.44
CA GLY A 376 8.15 5.20 -24.14
C GLY A 376 6.97 5.47 -23.21
N LEU A 377 6.71 4.55 -22.28
CA LEU A 377 5.62 4.67 -21.28
C LEU A 377 5.92 5.75 -20.24
N THR A 378 7.16 5.92 -19.79
CA THR A 378 7.58 6.97 -18.85
C THR A 378 7.57 8.34 -19.50
N ARG A 379 7.98 8.46 -20.78
CA ARG A 379 7.83 9.71 -21.55
C ARG A 379 6.36 10.11 -21.73
N LYS A 380 5.46 9.14 -21.94
CA LYS A 380 4.00 9.39 -21.99
C LYS A 380 3.42 9.70 -20.61
N ALA A 381 3.84 8.99 -19.57
CA ALA A 381 3.44 9.21 -18.19
C ALA A 381 3.93 10.57 -17.64
N ALA A 382 5.05 11.10 -18.13
CA ALA A 382 5.54 12.43 -17.82
C ALA A 382 4.69 13.55 -18.47
N ARG A 383 3.93 13.24 -19.51
CA ARG A 383 2.97 14.15 -20.16
C ARG A 383 1.55 14.04 -19.58
N ALA A 384 1.30 13.08 -18.69
CA ALA A 384 0.00 12.90 -18.05
C ALA A 384 -0.12 13.80 -16.81
N PRO A 385 -1.31 14.38 -16.55
CA PRO A 385 -1.52 15.22 -15.36
C PRO A 385 -1.32 14.39 -14.07
N GLY A 386 -0.51 14.90 -13.15
CA GLY A 386 -0.28 14.29 -11.83
C GLY A 386 -1.31 14.81 -10.82
N ILE A 387 -2.19 13.94 -10.33
CA ILE A 387 -3.34 14.33 -9.48
C ILE A 387 -3.01 14.26 -7.97
N ILE A 388 -1.83 13.77 -7.60
CA ILE A 388 -1.43 13.56 -6.20
C ILE A 388 -0.08 14.22 -5.91
N ASN A 389 0.04 14.77 -4.69
CA ASN A 389 1.23 15.35 -4.08
C ASN A 389 2.55 14.73 -4.61
N LYS A 390 3.38 15.57 -5.23
CA LYS A 390 4.64 15.23 -5.91
C LYS A 390 5.54 14.36 -5.04
N ALA A 391 5.57 14.60 -3.72
CA ALA A 391 6.36 13.85 -2.75
C ALA A 391 5.89 12.39 -2.57
N TYR A 392 4.58 12.15 -2.57
CA TYR A 392 4.01 10.79 -2.44
C TYR A 392 4.22 9.96 -3.71
N VAL A 393 4.08 10.60 -4.88
CA VAL A 393 4.37 9.99 -6.18
C VAL A 393 5.85 9.64 -6.29
N ASN A 394 6.74 10.54 -5.87
CA ASN A 394 8.17 10.30 -5.88
C ASN A 394 8.55 9.12 -4.98
N LYS A 395 8.05 9.03 -3.74
CA LYS A 395 8.34 7.91 -2.82
C LYS A 395 8.01 6.54 -3.45
N ARG A 396 6.81 6.38 -4.02
CA ARG A 396 6.38 5.13 -4.68
C ARG A 396 7.10 4.88 -6.01
N GLN A 397 7.46 5.93 -6.71
CA GLN A 397 8.23 5.83 -7.94
C GLN A 397 9.64 5.29 -7.64
N THR A 398 10.28 5.76 -6.57
CA THR A 398 11.60 5.25 -6.14
C THR A 398 11.53 3.80 -5.67
N GLU A 399 10.52 3.42 -4.89
CA GLU A 399 10.27 2.01 -4.53
C GLU A 399 10.08 1.12 -5.76
N SER A 400 9.29 1.58 -6.74
CA SER A 400 9.06 0.86 -8.00
C SER A 400 10.34 0.76 -8.83
N GLN A 401 11.16 1.80 -8.85
CA GLN A 401 12.45 1.81 -9.55
C GLN A 401 13.45 0.86 -8.90
N MET A 402 13.54 0.83 -7.57
CA MET A 402 14.39 -0.13 -6.86
C MET A 402 13.97 -1.58 -7.13
N LEU A 403 12.66 -1.87 -7.13
CA LEU A 403 12.13 -3.19 -7.52
C LEU A 403 12.45 -3.54 -8.98
N LEU A 404 12.40 -2.56 -9.89
CA LEU A 404 12.78 -2.76 -11.29
C LEU A 404 14.28 -3.04 -11.43
N SER A 405 15.15 -2.30 -10.73
CA SER A 405 16.59 -2.55 -10.69
C SER A 405 16.91 -3.96 -10.19
N LEU A 406 16.20 -4.44 -9.15
CA LEU A 406 16.30 -5.83 -8.70
C LEU A 406 15.80 -6.83 -9.74
N ALA A 407 14.75 -6.53 -10.48
CA ALA A 407 14.25 -7.40 -11.54
C ALA A 407 15.22 -7.48 -12.73
N TRP A 408 15.99 -6.42 -12.96
CA TRP A 408 17.07 -6.35 -13.96
C TRP A 408 18.41 -6.94 -13.51
N ASP A 409 18.45 -7.57 -12.32
CA ASP A 409 19.67 -8.16 -11.77
C ASP A 409 20.82 -7.14 -11.58
N LYS A 410 20.44 -5.89 -11.28
CA LYS A 410 21.37 -4.81 -10.93
C LYS A 410 21.17 -4.43 -9.45
N PRO A 411 21.55 -5.32 -8.52
CA PRO A 411 21.34 -5.06 -7.10
C PRO A 411 22.14 -3.85 -6.59
N GLU A 412 23.28 -3.55 -7.21
CA GLU A 412 24.07 -2.35 -6.87
C GLU A 412 23.32 -1.04 -7.16
N GLU A 413 22.60 -0.96 -8.27
CA GLU A 413 21.79 0.22 -8.60
C GLU A 413 20.64 0.38 -7.61
N ALA A 414 20.00 -0.73 -7.21
CA ALA A 414 18.95 -0.73 -6.20
C ALA A 414 19.50 -0.24 -4.84
N LEU A 415 20.70 -0.66 -4.45
CA LEU A 415 21.38 -0.19 -3.23
C LEU A 415 21.80 1.28 -3.32
N LYS A 416 22.25 1.75 -4.48
CA LYS A 416 22.55 3.18 -4.72
C LYS A 416 21.29 4.03 -4.58
N LEU A 417 20.17 3.59 -5.15
CA LEU A 417 18.87 4.25 -5.00
C LEU A 417 18.39 4.23 -3.56
N TYR A 418 18.54 3.10 -2.86
CA TYR A 418 18.20 2.98 -1.44
C TYR A 418 18.95 4.01 -0.59
N ARG A 419 20.28 4.09 -0.76
CA ARG A 419 21.11 5.06 -0.02
C ARG A 419 20.68 6.51 -0.26
N LYS A 420 20.28 6.85 -1.48
CA LYS A 420 19.71 8.17 -1.81
C LYS A 420 18.35 8.44 -1.15
N THR A 421 17.62 7.41 -0.75
CA THR A 421 16.32 7.53 -0.08
C THR A 421 16.40 7.56 1.45
N LEU A 422 17.58 7.34 2.04
CA LEU A 422 17.76 7.41 3.48
C LEU A 422 17.57 8.84 3.96
N VAL A 423 16.75 9.03 4.99
CA VAL A 423 16.55 10.33 5.66
C VAL A 423 17.12 10.19 7.05
N GLY A 424 18.17 10.96 7.38
CA GLY A 424 18.85 10.86 8.68
C GLY A 424 19.42 9.47 8.99
N GLY A 425 19.80 8.71 7.96
CA GLY A 425 20.29 7.33 8.13
C GLY A 425 19.19 6.28 8.34
N LEU A 426 17.90 6.65 8.27
CA LEU A 426 16.78 5.74 8.42
C LEU A 426 16.10 5.43 7.07
N PRO A 427 15.70 4.17 6.81
CA PRO A 427 14.92 3.80 5.63
C PRO A 427 13.62 4.60 5.48
N ALA A 428 13.33 5.05 4.26
CA ALA A 428 12.11 5.79 3.95
C ALA A 428 10.82 4.97 4.15
N SER A 429 10.89 3.65 3.96
CA SER A 429 9.79 2.72 4.23
C SER A 429 10.29 1.31 4.54
N THR A 430 9.45 0.53 5.21
CA THR A 430 9.69 -0.91 5.45
C THR A 430 9.94 -1.68 4.15
N GLN A 431 9.26 -1.28 3.07
CA GLN A 431 9.40 -1.91 1.76
C GLN A 431 10.74 -1.57 1.11
N THR A 432 11.25 -0.33 1.24
CA THR A 432 12.59 0.03 0.75
C THR A 432 13.69 -0.76 1.47
N LEU A 433 13.53 -1.02 2.77
CA LEU A 433 14.46 -1.85 3.54
C LEU A 433 14.44 -3.31 3.09
N GLU A 434 13.26 -3.89 2.86
CA GLU A 434 13.13 -5.24 2.29
C GLU A 434 13.82 -5.37 0.93
N ILE A 435 13.59 -4.41 0.03
CA ILE A 435 14.23 -4.35 -1.29
C ILE A 435 15.75 -4.21 -1.15
N ALA A 436 16.23 -3.40 -0.22
CA ALA A 436 17.67 -3.23 0.05
C ALA A 436 18.31 -4.51 0.61
N MET A 437 17.62 -5.23 1.50
CA MET A 437 18.08 -6.52 2.03
C MET A 437 18.16 -7.59 0.93
N GLU A 438 17.14 -7.68 0.08
CA GLU A 438 17.14 -8.56 -1.10
C GLU A 438 18.24 -8.18 -2.10
N ALA A 439 18.51 -6.87 -2.29
CA ALA A 439 19.61 -6.41 -3.12
C ALA A 439 20.97 -6.77 -2.52
N GLY A 440 21.16 -6.54 -1.23
CA GLY A 440 22.38 -6.91 -0.50
C GLY A 440 22.66 -8.41 -0.60
N HIS A 441 21.62 -9.24 -0.51
CA HIS A 441 21.72 -10.68 -0.70
C HIS A 441 22.31 -11.08 -2.07
N ARG A 442 21.92 -10.39 -3.16
CA ARG A 442 22.38 -10.72 -4.52
C ARG A 442 23.78 -10.20 -4.85
N THR A 443 24.27 -9.19 -4.13
CA THR A 443 25.61 -8.62 -4.37
C THR A 443 26.71 -9.32 -3.57
N GLY A 444 26.42 -9.78 -2.35
CA GLY A 444 27.38 -10.54 -1.51
C GLY A 444 27.39 -10.15 -0.02
N ASP A 445 28.18 -10.88 0.78
CA ASP A 445 28.17 -10.83 2.25
C ASP A 445 28.52 -9.45 2.84
N GLU A 446 29.40 -8.67 2.21
CA GLU A 446 29.78 -7.33 2.71
C GLU A 446 28.63 -6.32 2.58
N SER A 447 27.93 -6.34 1.44
CA SER A 447 26.75 -5.49 1.21
C SER A 447 25.57 -5.91 2.09
N LEU A 448 25.47 -7.22 2.39
CA LEU A 448 24.51 -7.76 3.34
C LEU A 448 24.81 -7.32 4.78
N ARG A 449 26.08 -7.32 5.21
CA ARG A 449 26.49 -6.85 6.54
C ARG A 449 26.11 -5.39 6.75
N LYS A 450 26.36 -4.54 5.73
CA LYS A 450 25.93 -3.13 5.73
C LYS A 450 24.41 -3.02 5.80
N ALA A 451 23.67 -3.79 5.01
CA ALA A 451 22.21 -3.79 5.08
C ALA A 451 21.68 -4.26 6.46
N TYR A 452 22.39 -5.16 7.14
CA TYR A 452 22.07 -5.62 8.49
C TYR A 452 22.35 -4.57 9.57
N GLU A 453 23.46 -3.83 9.47
CA GLU A 453 23.72 -2.68 10.34
C GLU A 453 22.59 -1.66 10.22
N GLU A 454 22.13 -1.39 9.00
CA GLU A 454 20.98 -0.51 8.75
C GLU A 454 19.65 -1.10 9.26
N LEU A 455 19.47 -2.42 9.20
CA LEU A 455 18.31 -3.10 9.81
C LEU A 455 18.34 -2.99 11.34
N SER A 456 19.53 -3.10 11.96
CA SER A 456 19.70 -2.95 13.40
C SER A 456 19.41 -1.52 13.85
N LYS A 457 19.93 -0.51 13.14
CA LYS A 457 19.60 0.90 13.36
C LYS A 457 18.11 1.16 13.17
N ALA A 458 17.50 0.60 12.13
CA ALA A 458 16.07 0.67 11.90
C ALA A 458 15.28 0.05 13.06
N LYS A 459 15.69 -1.12 13.55
CA LYS A 459 15.07 -1.79 14.69
C LYS A 459 15.22 -0.97 15.99
N ALA A 460 16.40 -0.39 16.24
CA ALA A 460 16.66 0.46 17.39
C ALA A 460 15.82 1.75 17.34
N ALA A 461 15.60 2.30 16.15
CA ALA A 461 14.66 3.40 15.90
C ALA A 461 13.18 2.96 15.93
N GLY A 462 12.90 1.70 16.29
CA GLY A 462 11.56 1.14 16.40
C GLY A 462 10.91 0.73 15.09
N MET A 463 11.56 0.83 13.93
CA MET A 463 10.96 0.44 12.65
C MET A 463 10.58 -1.04 12.55
N ASN A 464 9.45 -1.28 11.89
CA ASN A 464 8.96 -2.62 11.60
C ASN A 464 9.85 -3.30 10.56
N VAL A 465 10.78 -4.11 11.05
CA VAL A 465 11.73 -4.91 10.28
C VAL A 465 11.15 -6.24 9.79
N ARG A 466 9.88 -6.58 10.08
CA ARG A 466 9.31 -7.92 9.81
C ARG A 466 9.40 -8.38 8.35
N PRO A 467 9.05 -7.55 7.34
CA PRO A 467 9.18 -7.97 5.94
C PRO A 467 10.64 -8.30 5.57
N SER A 468 11.57 -7.53 6.14
CA SER A 468 13.01 -7.67 5.94
C SER A 468 13.62 -8.87 6.69
N LEU A 469 13.03 -9.27 7.83
CA LEU A 469 13.40 -10.49 8.56
C LEU A 469 13.15 -11.75 7.72
N GLY A 470 12.12 -11.74 6.88
CA GLY A 470 11.86 -12.80 5.91
C GLY A 470 13.04 -13.08 4.99
N ALA A 471 13.52 -12.04 4.31
CA ALA A 471 14.67 -12.11 3.42
C ALA A 471 15.93 -12.60 4.16
N PHE A 472 16.13 -12.16 5.40
CA PHE A 472 17.24 -12.60 6.24
C PHE A 472 17.15 -14.10 6.61
N LEU A 473 16.00 -14.56 7.08
CA LEU A 473 15.81 -15.97 7.43
C LEU A 473 15.99 -16.87 6.21
N LEU A 474 15.48 -16.46 5.05
CA LEU A 474 15.71 -17.16 3.78
C LEU A 474 17.21 -17.27 3.46
N HIS A 475 17.96 -16.18 3.56
CA HIS A 475 19.41 -16.22 3.36
C HIS A 475 20.11 -17.20 4.32
N ARG A 476 19.78 -17.13 5.61
CA ARG A 476 20.34 -18.06 6.62
C ARG A 476 20.04 -19.52 6.28
N MET A 477 18.86 -19.79 5.73
CA MET A 477 18.44 -21.13 5.32
C MET A 477 19.17 -21.65 4.07
N TYR A 478 19.42 -20.78 3.07
CA TYR A 478 20.07 -21.20 1.83
C TYR A 478 21.61 -21.28 1.94
N ASN A 479 22.25 -20.42 2.73
CA ASN A 479 23.71 -20.31 2.78
C ASN A 479 24.35 -21.10 3.94
N ARG A 480 23.60 -21.46 4.99
CA ARG A 480 24.09 -22.41 6.00
C ARG A 480 23.61 -23.83 5.68
N ARG A 481 24.46 -24.83 5.93
CA ARG A 481 24.04 -26.24 5.99
C ARG A 481 23.29 -26.42 7.30
N LEU A 482 21.98 -26.18 7.29
CA LEU A 482 21.12 -26.35 8.45
C LEU A 482 20.53 -27.76 8.47
N ASP A 483 20.34 -28.29 9.67
CA ASP A 483 19.66 -29.57 9.88
C ASP A 483 18.14 -29.44 9.78
N ASP A 484 17.45 -30.57 9.58
CA ASP A 484 15.98 -30.62 9.44
C ASP A 484 15.27 -29.98 10.64
N HIS A 485 15.75 -30.31 11.85
CA HIS A 485 15.21 -29.76 13.10
C HIS A 485 15.48 -28.26 13.24
N GLU A 486 16.62 -27.76 12.76
CA GLU A 486 16.92 -26.33 12.79
C GLU A 486 16.02 -25.55 11.83
N ILE A 487 15.74 -26.09 10.65
CA ILE A 487 14.82 -25.50 9.68
C ILE A 487 13.41 -25.44 10.26
N GLU A 488 12.93 -26.55 10.83
CA GLU A 488 11.63 -26.59 11.49
C GLU A 488 11.56 -25.59 12.65
N LYS A 489 12.59 -25.52 13.50
CA LYS A 489 12.67 -24.57 14.61
C LYS A 489 12.67 -23.11 14.14
N ILE A 490 13.37 -22.78 13.06
CA ILE A 490 13.38 -21.44 12.47
C ILE A 490 11.99 -21.07 11.94
N VAL A 491 11.37 -21.98 11.18
CA VAL A 491 10.03 -21.75 10.63
C VAL A 491 9.02 -21.61 11.76
N MET A 492 8.95 -22.56 12.68
CA MET A 492 7.99 -22.54 13.79
C MET A 492 8.23 -21.39 14.77
N GLY A 493 9.49 -21.00 14.99
CA GLY A 493 9.86 -19.82 15.77
C GLY A 493 9.39 -18.52 15.12
N PHE A 494 9.51 -18.42 13.78
CA PHE A 494 8.93 -17.30 13.05
C PHE A 494 7.40 -17.26 13.18
N TYR A 495 6.72 -18.41 13.03
CA TYR A 495 5.27 -18.48 13.16
C TYR A 495 4.79 -18.10 14.58
N ARG A 496 5.45 -18.58 15.63
CA ARG A 496 5.16 -18.20 17.03
C ARG A 496 5.35 -16.71 17.28
N SER A 497 6.48 -16.16 16.84
CA SER A 497 6.75 -14.73 16.96
C SER A 497 5.70 -13.88 16.23
N MET A 498 5.17 -14.35 15.09
CA MET A 498 4.11 -13.64 14.38
C MET A 498 2.76 -13.74 15.11
N ALA A 499 2.45 -14.89 15.72
CA ALA A 499 1.22 -15.12 16.47
C ALA A 499 1.17 -14.33 17.79
N GLU A 500 2.26 -14.34 18.58
CA GLU A 500 2.39 -13.58 19.84
C GLU A 500 2.20 -12.07 19.63
N ASN A 501 2.64 -11.59 18.47
CA ASN A 501 2.53 -10.19 18.11
C ASN A 501 1.18 -9.84 17.43
N GLY A 502 0.29 -10.82 17.17
CA GLY A 502 -1.02 -10.57 16.56
C GLY A 502 -1.01 -10.29 15.04
N PHE A 503 0.04 -10.69 14.32
CA PHE A 503 0.18 -10.39 12.88
C PHE A 503 -0.35 -11.50 11.97
N GLU A 504 -0.92 -11.11 10.82
CA GLU A 504 -1.36 -12.04 9.78
C GLU A 504 -0.16 -12.79 9.19
N VAL A 505 -0.08 -14.10 9.44
CA VAL A 505 1.06 -14.92 9.00
C VAL A 505 0.98 -15.19 7.50
N GLN A 506 2.10 -14.98 6.80
CA GLN A 506 2.24 -15.35 5.38
C GLN A 506 3.06 -16.64 5.27
N HIS A 507 2.61 -17.58 4.44
CA HIS A 507 3.23 -18.91 4.34
C HIS A 507 4.56 -18.97 3.58
N TYR A 508 5.10 -17.84 3.07
CA TYR A 508 6.27 -17.84 2.19
C TYR A 508 7.53 -18.45 2.82
N ILE A 509 7.77 -18.26 4.12
CA ILE A 509 8.93 -18.85 4.81
C ILE A 509 8.80 -20.38 4.88
N ALA A 510 7.63 -20.88 5.23
CA ALA A 510 7.36 -22.32 5.28
C ALA A 510 7.49 -22.97 3.89
N ILE A 511 6.92 -22.35 2.87
CA ILE A 511 7.03 -22.80 1.47
C ILE A 511 8.50 -22.85 1.05
N SER A 512 9.29 -21.84 1.43
CA SER A 512 10.71 -21.77 1.06
C SER A 512 11.57 -22.79 1.82
N GLY A 513 11.30 -23.02 3.09
CA GLY A 513 11.94 -24.07 3.89
C GLY A 513 11.63 -25.47 3.37
N ALA A 514 10.37 -25.75 3.08
CA ALA A 514 9.98 -27.02 2.47
C ALA A 514 10.62 -27.20 1.07
N ASN A 515 10.71 -26.13 0.27
CA ASN A 515 11.39 -26.18 -1.01
C ASN A 515 12.90 -26.47 -0.87
N TYR A 516 13.55 -25.95 0.16
CA TYR A 516 14.94 -26.28 0.49
C TYR A 516 15.09 -27.78 0.84
N LEU A 517 14.24 -28.31 1.72
CA LEU A 517 14.24 -29.73 2.11
C LEU A 517 14.02 -30.67 0.91
N VAL A 518 13.09 -30.32 0.01
CA VAL A 518 12.85 -31.08 -1.23
C VAL A 518 14.09 -31.08 -2.13
N ASN A 519 14.78 -29.95 -2.28
CA ASN A 519 16.00 -29.87 -3.09
C ASN A 519 17.17 -30.66 -2.49
N LYS A 520 17.19 -30.88 -1.17
CA LYS A 520 18.18 -31.72 -0.47
C LYS A 520 17.85 -33.21 -0.48
N GLY A 521 16.76 -33.62 -1.12
CA GLY A 521 16.35 -35.02 -1.17
C GLY A 521 15.68 -35.53 0.11
N ARG A 522 15.17 -34.63 0.97
CA ARG A 522 14.45 -34.97 2.21
C ARG A 522 12.95 -34.65 2.09
N PRO A 523 12.18 -35.38 1.27
CA PRO A 523 10.78 -35.03 0.97
C PRO A 523 9.82 -35.30 2.12
N THR A 524 10.09 -36.28 2.98
CA THR A 524 9.25 -36.62 4.15
C THR A 524 9.24 -35.50 5.19
N SER A 525 10.41 -34.98 5.55
CA SER A 525 10.54 -33.81 6.44
C SER A 525 9.81 -32.58 5.88
N ALA A 526 9.88 -32.37 4.56
CA ALA A 526 9.15 -31.29 3.90
C ALA A 526 7.63 -31.45 3.98
N ILE A 527 7.11 -32.67 3.80
CA ILE A 527 5.68 -32.98 3.93
C ILE A 527 5.23 -32.76 5.38
N ASN A 528 6.00 -33.23 6.36
CA ASN A 528 5.66 -33.08 7.78
C ASN A 528 5.58 -31.61 8.19
N LEU A 529 6.56 -30.79 7.79
CA LEU A 529 6.57 -29.34 8.04
C LEU A 529 5.36 -28.65 7.42
N LEU A 530 5.03 -28.95 6.16
CA LEU A 530 3.88 -28.32 5.51
C LEU A 530 2.55 -28.81 6.08
N THR A 531 2.47 -30.08 6.48
CA THR A 531 1.27 -30.69 7.05
C THR A 531 1.00 -30.18 8.47
N SER A 532 2.03 -29.97 9.30
CA SER A 532 1.88 -29.40 10.63
C SER A 532 1.30 -27.97 10.54
N ILE A 533 1.78 -27.19 9.58
CA ILE A 533 1.24 -25.84 9.32
C ILE A 533 -0.17 -25.92 8.73
N TYR A 534 -0.44 -26.85 7.81
CA TYR A 534 -1.76 -27.05 7.21
C TYR A 534 -2.84 -27.44 8.24
N LYS A 535 -2.47 -28.22 9.26
CA LYS A 535 -3.39 -28.63 10.33
C LYS A 535 -3.59 -27.55 11.42
N SER A 536 -2.70 -26.56 11.49
CA SER A 536 -2.84 -25.47 12.47
C SER A 536 -4.01 -24.54 12.15
N GLU A 537 -4.55 -23.86 13.17
CA GLU A 537 -5.61 -22.83 13.00
C GLU A 537 -5.24 -21.72 12.01
N LEU A 538 -3.95 -21.55 11.72
CA LEU A 538 -3.43 -20.53 10.80
C LEU A 538 -3.79 -20.83 9.34
N ALA A 539 -3.89 -22.11 8.95
CA ALA A 539 -4.28 -22.50 7.60
C ALA A 539 -5.79 -22.34 7.35
N GLN A 540 -6.62 -22.37 8.40
CA GLN A 540 -8.05 -22.04 8.32
C GLN A 540 -8.26 -20.55 8.05
N ARG A 541 -7.43 -19.69 8.66
CA ARG A 541 -7.45 -18.24 8.40
C ARG A 541 -6.96 -17.89 7.01
N LYS A 542 -5.96 -18.60 6.48
CA LYS A 542 -5.43 -18.38 5.13
C LYS A 542 -4.98 -19.71 4.50
N PRO A 543 -5.69 -20.25 3.50
CA PRO A 543 -5.26 -21.47 2.85
C PRO A 543 -3.98 -21.25 2.04
N PHE A 544 -3.20 -22.31 1.85
CA PHE A 544 -2.03 -22.28 0.97
C PHE A 544 -2.41 -21.88 -0.46
N ASP A 545 -1.55 -21.09 -1.09
CA ASP A 545 -1.70 -20.68 -2.48
C ASP A 545 -1.14 -21.72 -3.46
N ILE A 546 -1.23 -21.43 -4.76
CA ILE A 546 -0.69 -22.31 -5.81
C ILE A 546 0.81 -22.57 -5.64
N VAL A 547 1.57 -21.65 -5.02
CA VAL A 547 3.01 -21.82 -4.79
C VAL A 547 3.23 -22.88 -3.72
N GLY A 548 2.49 -22.81 -2.61
CA GLY A 548 2.46 -23.87 -1.60
C GLY A 548 2.07 -25.21 -2.17
N MET A 549 0.98 -25.26 -2.96
CA MET A 549 0.55 -26.49 -3.64
C MET A 549 1.59 -27.04 -4.61
N THR A 550 2.38 -26.17 -5.27
CA THR A 550 3.49 -26.60 -6.12
C THR A 550 4.59 -27.30 -5.31
N VAL A 551 4.88 -26.83 -4.09
CA VAL A 551 5.87 -27.47 -3.21
C VAL A 551 5.36 -28.79 -2.65
N PHE A 552 4.08 -28.87 -2.24
CA PHE A 552 3.44 -30.14 -1.90
C PHE A 552 3.53 -31.15 -3.04
N LEU A 553 3.18 -30.73 -4.27
CA LEU A 553 3.27 -31.59 -5.46
C LEU A 553 4.68 -32.13 -5.66
N ARG A 554 5.70 -31.28 -5.53
CA ARG A 554 7.10 -31.68 -5.67
C ARG A 554 7.54 -32.62 -4.54
N ALA A 555 7.12 -32.36 -3.30
CA ALA A 555 7.45 -33.18 -2.15
C ALA A 555 6.82 -34.57 -2.24
N TYR A 556 5.52 -34.66 -2.56
CA TYR A 556 4.84 -35.95 -2.78
C TYR A 556 5.39 -36.72 -3.98
N ALA A 557 5.75 -36.04 -5.06
CA ALA A 557 6.39 -36.68 -6.21
C ALA A 557 7.78 -37.23 -5.86
N ALA A 558 8.57 -36.50 -5.07
CA ALA A 558 9.88 -36.96 -4.59
C ALA A 558 9.75 -38.12 -3.59
N ALA A 559 8.68 -38.16 -2.79
CA ALA A 559 8.35 -39.27 -1.89
C ALA A 559 7.62 -40.45 -2.58
N ARG A 560 7.45 -40.42 -3.91
CA ARG A 560 6.69 -41.43 -4.69
C ARG A 560 5.27 -41.70 -4.17
N ASN A 561 4.61 -40.70 -3.58
CA ASN A 561 3.24 -40.83 -3.08
C ASN A 561 2.20 -40.34 -4.10
N LEU A 562 1.59 -41.28 -4.85
CA LEU A 562 0.60 -40.96 -5.89
C LEU A 562 -0.70 -40.37 -5.31
N ASN A 563 -1.14 -40.86 -4.14
CA ASN A 563 -2.36 -40.37 -3.47
C ASN A 563 -2.19 -38.91 -3.04
N GLY A 564 -1.00 -38.55 -2.54
CA GLY A 564 -0.65 -37.16 -2.23
C GLY A 564 -0.68 -36.24 -3.46
N VAL A 565 -0.18 -36.70 -4.61
CA VAL A 565 -0.25 -35.96 -5.88
C VAL A 565 -1.71 -35.75 -6.32
N GLN A 566 -2.54 -36.79 -6.21
CA GLN A 566 -3.97 -36.69 -6.51
C GLN A 566 -4.67 -35.70 -5.59
N TRP A 567 -4.40 -35.75 -4.28
CA TRP A 567 -4.96 -34.81 -3.31
C TRP A 567 -4.60 -33.36 -3.65
N VAL A 568 -3.35 -33.07 -4.02
CA VAL A 568 -2.94 -31.71 -4.44
C VAL A 568 -3.75 -31.25 -5.66
N LEU A 569 -3.92 -32.11 -6.66
CA LEU A 569 -4.66 -31.76 -7.87
C LEU A 569 -6.15 -31.55 -7.59
N GLN A 570 -6.77 -32.44 -6.81
CA GLN A 570 -8.16 -32.30 -6.39
C GLN A 570 -8.36 -31.02 -5.59
N THR A 571 -7.46 -30.71 -4.66
CA THR A 571 -7.49 -29.47 -3.88
C THR A 571 -7.39 -28.26 -4.80
N VAL A 572 -6.40 -28.21 -5.69
CA VAL A 572 -6.22 -27.11 -6.68
C VAL A 572 -7.45 -26.91 -7.57
N PHE A 573 -8.13 -27.99 -7.96
CA PHE A 573 -9.34 -27.93 -8.77
C PHE A 573 -10.56 -27.49 -7.96
N ALA A 574 -10.78 -28.05 -6.78
CA ALA A 574 -11.89 -27.75 -5.89
C ALA A 574 -11.86 -26.28 -5.42
N THR A 575 -10.69 -25.79 -5.01
CA THR A 575 -10.52 -24.39 -4.57
C THR A 575 -10.34 -23.40 -5.74
N ASN A 576 -10.46 -23.88 -6.99
CA ASN A 576 -10.31 -23.10 -8.22
C ASN A 576 -9.05 -22.20 -8.25
N MET A 577 -7.91 -22.74 -7.81
CA MET A 577 -6.64 -22.01 -7.81
C MET A 577 -6.16 -21.71 -9.24
N ARG A 578 -5.51 -20.55 -9.41
CA ARG A 578 -4.93 -20.16 -10.71
C ARG A 578 -3.68 -21.00 -11.00
N ILE A 579 -3.72 -21.79 -12.07
CA ILE A 579 -2.61 -22.67 -12.44
C ILE A 579 -1.53 -21.86 -13.16
N ASP A 580 -0.34 -21.78 -12.56
CA ASP A 580 0.79 -21.07 -13.15
C ASP A 580 1.70 -22.01 -13.97
N ARG A 581 2.68 -21.41 -14.68
CA ARG A 581 3.62 -22.18 -15.52
C ARG A 581 4.53 -23.08 -14.67
N LYS A 582 4.82 -22.71 -13.42
CA LYS A 582 5.70 -23.46 -12.52
C LYS A 582 5.01 -24.74 -12.04
N PHE A 583 3.75 -24.65 -11.61
CA PHE A 583 2.93 -25.80 -11.24
C PHE A 583 2.80 -26.79 -12.40
N HIS A 584 2.47 -26.30 -13.60
CA HIS A 584 2.36 -27.18 -14.77
C HIS A 584 3.69 -27.85 -15.15
N LYS A 585 4.83 -27.14 -15.03
CA LYS A 585 6.16 -27.74 -15.23
C LYS A 585 6.48 -28.75 -14.13
N ALA A 586 6.15 -28.45 -12.87
CA ALA A 586 6.34 -29.34 -11.73
C ALA A 586 5.55 -30.64 -11.92
N LEU A 587 4.28 -30.57 -12.35
CA LEU A 587 3.47 -31.75 -12.64
C LEU A 587 4.07 -32.62 -13.77
N ARG A 588 4.62 -31.99 -14.81
CA ARG A 588 5.31 -32.72 -15.88
C ARG A 588 6.57 -33.43 -15.40
N MET A 589 7.32 -32.80 -14.50
CA MET A 589 8.52 -33.40 -13.90
C MET A 589 8.18 -34.44 -12.84
N ALA A 590 7.03 -34.30 -12.18
CA ALA A 590 6.55 -35.23 -11.17
C ALA A 590 6.30 -36.64 -11.70
N LYS A 591 6.14 -36.83 -13.02
CA LYS A 591 6.04 -38.17 -13.64
C LYS A 591 7.36 -38.97 -13.55
N LYS A 592 8.52 -38.31 -13.54
CA LYS A 592 9.82 -39.01 -13.65
C LYS A 592 10.14 -39.94 -12.46
N PRO A 593 9.98 -39.53 -11.19
CA PRO A 593 10.32 -40.38 -10.05
C PRO A 593 9.48 -41.65 -9.93
N PHE A 594 8.28 -41.68 -10.52
CA PHE A 594 7.41 -42.86 -10.56
C PHE A 594 7.83 -43.86 -11.65
N LEU A 595 8.49 -43.39 -12.71
CA LEU A 595 8.88 -44.24 -13.85
C LEU A 595 10.35 -44.69 -13.83
N HIS A 596 11.19 -44.10 -12.98
CA HIS A 596 12.60 -44.48 -12.83
C HIS A 596 12.81 -45.29 -11.54
N GLY A 597 11.84 -46.15 -11.21
CA GLY A 597 11.87 -47.05 -10.06
C GLY A 597 12.42 -48.45 -10.36
N ALA A 598 12.59 -48.82 -11.63
CA ALA A 598 13.05 -50.13 -12.05
C ALA A 598 14.49 -50.06 -12.56
N ASP A 599 15.47 -50.27 -11.67
CA ASP A 599 16.75 -50.81 -12.12
C ASP A 599 16.52 -52.26 -12.56
N GLY A 600 16.46 -52.45 -13.88
CA GLY A 600 16.89 -53.69 -14.56
C GLY A 600 16.08 -54.98 -14.44
N SER A 601 14.98 -55.05 -13.69
CA SER A 601 14.20 -56.30 -13.58
C SER A 601 12.71 -56.05 -13.33
N SER A 602 11.96 -55.62 -14.35
CA SER A 602 10.50 -55.45 -14.22
C SER A 602 9.76 -56.71 -14.67
N SER A 603 8.94 -57.24 -13.77
CA SER A 603 7.94 -58.27 -14.05
C SER A 603 6.76 -57.68 -14.84
N GLY A 604 5.99 -58.52 -15.55
CA GLY A 604 4.89 -58.08 -16.42
C GLY A 604 3.78 -57.25 -15.72
N ASP A 605 3.58 -57.45 -14.42
CA ASP A 605 2.58 -56.70 -13.63
C ASP A 605 3.03 -55.27 -13.28
N GLU A 606 4.34 -55.01 -13.15
CA GLU A 606 4.88 -53.67 -12.87
C GLU A 606 4.76 -52.75 -14.10
N ALA A 607 4.91 -53.30 -15.31
CA ALA A 607 4.75 -52.55 -16.56
C ALA A 607 3.30 -52.05 -16.76
N LEU A 608 2.31 -52.86 -16.41
CA LEU A 608 0.89 -52.50 -16.46
C LEU A 608 0.54 -51.41 -15.43
N SER A 609 1.16 -51.44 -14.26
CA SER A 609 1.02 -50.41 -13.23
C SER A 609 1.62 -49.07 -13.69
N ASP A 610 2.81 -49.11 -14.31
CA ASP A 610 3.49 -47.94 -14.85
C ASP A 610 2.73 -47.26 -16.00
N ASP A 611 2.07 -48.04 -16.85
CA ASP A 611 1.20 -47.49 -17.91
C ASP A 611 -0.06 -46.84 -17.35
N ARG A 612 -0.70 -47.44 -16.34
CA ARG A 612 -1.83 -46.80 -15.63
C ARG A 612 -1.42 -45.48 -14.97
N VAL A 613 -0.25 -45.42 -14.33
CA VAL A 613 0.27 -44.18 -13.74
C VAL A 613 0.56 -43.13 -14.83
N ARG A 614 1.17 -43.55 -15.94
CA ARG A 614 1.46 -42.70 -17.10
C ARG A 614 0.18 -42.08 -17.68
N GLU A 615 -0.88 -42.87 -17.86
CA GLU A 615 -2.17 -42.39 -18.35
C GLU A 615 -2.79 -41.34 -17.42
N ARG A 616 -2.77 -41.59 -16.09
CA ARG A 616 -3.29 -40.64 -15.10
C ARG A 616 -2.57 -39.29 -15.16
N PHE A 617 -1.24 -39.28 -15.26
CA PHE A 617 -0.48 -38.02 -15.42
C PHE A 617 -0.80 -37.30 -16.73
N VAL A 618 -1.05 -38.03 -17.84
CA VAL A 618 -1.48 -37.42 -19.10
C VAL A 618 -2.85 -36.77 -18.96
N GLN A 619 -3.81 -37.44 -18.32
CA GLN A 619 -5.13 -36.89 -18.04
C GLN A 619 -5.04 -35.63 -17.16
N TRP A 620 -4.27 -35.67 -16.08
CA TRP A 620 -4.06 -34.51 -15.20
C TRP A 620 -3.40 -33.33 -15.93
N LEU A 621 -2.42 -33.59 -16.80
CA LEU A 621 -1.79 -32.55 -17.62
C LEU A 621 -2.77 -31.92 -18.61
N LYS A 622 -3.62 -32.72 -19.26
CA LYS A 622 -4.69 -32.24 -20.16
C LYS A 622 -5.68 -31.34 -19.41
N LEU A 623 -6.17 -31.78 -18.24
CA LEU A 623 -7.08 -31.01 -17.39
C LEU A 623 -6.47 -29.68 -16.95
N CYS A 624 -5.21 -29.70 -16.50
CA CYS A 624 -4.49 -28.48 -16.10
C CYS A 624 -4.33 -27.50 -17.27
N LEU A 625 -4.04 -27.99 -18.49
CA LEU A 625 -3.92 -27.15 -19.68
C LEU A 625 -5.25 -26.52 -20.08
N ALA A 626 -6.32 -27.31 -20.10
CA ALA A 626 -7.66 -26.83 -20.43
C ALA A 626 -8.09 -25.73 -19.45
N ARG A 627 -7.91 -25.97 -18.14
CA ARG A 627 -8.25 -25.00 -17.10
C ARG A 627 -7.39 -23.75 -17.16
N ARG A 628 -6.09 -23.86 -17.44
CA ARG A 628 -5.20 -22.70 -17.62
C ARG A 628 -5.62 -21.84 -18.82
N ARG A 629 -6.04 -22.46 -19.94
CA ARG A 629 -6.59 -21.75 -21.11
C ARG A 629 -7.89 -21.04 -20.77
N ALA A 630 -8.82 -21.73 -20.10
CA ALA A 630 -10.08 -21.14 -19.64
C ALA A 630 -9.86 -19.95 -18.68
N GLN A 631 -8.94 -20.08 -17.72
CA GLN A 631 -8.57 -19.00 -16.79
C GLN A 631 -7.93 -17.80 -17.52
N ALA A 632 -7.10 -18.05 -18.53
CA ALA A 632 -6.50 -16.99 -19.35
C ALA A 632 -7.55 -16.25 -20.20
N ASN A 633 -8.49 -16.98 -20.81
CA ASN A 633 -9.58 -16.39 -21.57
C ASN A 633 -10.50 -15.58 -20.67
N ARG A 634 -10.92 -16.12 -19.52
CA ARG A 634 -11.74 -15.38 -18.54
C ARG A 634 -11.04 -14.12 -18.05
N THR A 635 -9.74 -14.18 -17.80
CA THR A 635 -8.94 -12.99 -17.45
C THR A 635 -9.05 -11.93 -18.55
N ARG A 636 -8.88 -12.31 -19.82
CA ARG A 636 -8.98 -11.37 -20.96
C ARG A 636 -10.37 -10.75 -21.07
N THR A 637 -11.42 -11.56 -21.00
CA THR A 637 -12.82 -11.10 -21.10
C THR A 637 -13.13 -10.08 -20.01
N VAL A 638 -12.81 -10.40 -18.74
CA VAL A 638 -12.99 -9.48 -17.61
C VAL A 638 -12.17 -8.20 -17.79
N GLY A 639 -10.94 -8.30 -18.29
CA GLY A 639 -10.09 -7.14 -18.56
C GLY A 639 -10.66 -6.18 -19.61
N PHE A 640 -11.23 -6.72 -20.70
CA PHE A 640 -11.88 -5.89 -21.72
C PHE A 640 -13.19 -5.29 -21.22
N GLN A 641 -14.03 -6.08 -20.54
CA GLN A 641 -15.27 -5.60 -19.92
C GLN A 641 -14.99 -4.47 -18.93
N LEU A 642 -13.92 -4.58 -18.14
CA LEU A 642 -13.51 -3.56 -17.19
C LEU A 642 -13.19 -2.23 -17.89
N VAL A 643 -12.36 -2.28 -18.95
CA VAL A 643 -11.99 -1.08 -19.73
C VAL A 643 -13.20 -0.47 -20.43
N ASP A 644 -14.07 -1.30 -21.01
CA ASP A 644 -15.29 -0.85 -21.67
C ASP A 644 -16.24 -0.14 -20.69
N THR A 645 -16.46 -0.73 -19.52
CA THR A 645 -17.29 -0.14 -18.46
C THR A 645 -16.73 1.22 -18.02
N MET A 646 -15.40 1.32 -17.81
CA MET A 646 -14.76 2.59 -17.45
C MET A 646 -14.92 3.66 -18.55
N LYS A 647 -14.81 3.27 -19.83
CA LYS A 647 -15.00 4.18 -20.97
C LYS A 647 -16.44 4.68 -21.08
N ARG A 648 -17.42 3.79 -20.93
CA ARG A 648 -18.85 4.14 -20.95
C ARG A 648 -19.20 5.14 -19.85
N LEU A 649 -18.73 4.88 -18.64
CA LEU A 649 -18.96 5.76 -17.48
C LEU A 649 -18.33 7.14 -17.66
N ALA A 650 -17.07 7.20 -18.11
CA ALA A 650 -16.41 8.47 -18.40
C ALA A 650 -17.12 9.27 -19.49
N GLY A 651 -17.63 8.60 -20.54
CA GLY A 651 -18.40 9.25 -21.61
C GLY A 651 -19.75 9.81 -21.15
N ARG A 652 -20.44 9.13 -20.21
CA ARG A 652 -21.74 9.60 -19.68
C ARG A 652 -21.62 10.78 -18.74
N THR A 653 -20.60 10.79 -17.87
CA THR A 653 -20.33 11.96 -17.02
C THR A 653 -20.17 13.22 -17.87
N ARG A 654 -19.46 13.09 -19.01
CA ARG A 654 -19.26 14.20 -19.94
C ARG A 654 -20.54 14.70 -20.60
N ARG A 655 -21.45 13.79 -20.99
CA ARG A 655 -22.78 14.16 -21.53
C ARG A 655 -23.61 14.91 -20.49
N ARG A 656 -23.51 14.53 -19.22
CA ARG A 656 -24.19 15.20 -18.10
C ARG A 656 -23.56 16.55 -17.74
N GLU A 657 -22.25 16.69 -17.90
CA GLU A 657 -21.50 17.95 -17.67
C GLU A 657 -21.51 18.90 -18.88
N GLY A 658 -22.24 18.61 -19.95
CA GLY A 658 -22.40 19.50 -21.12
C GLY A 658 -21.16 19.64 -22.01
N LEU A 659 -20.14 18.80 -21.85
CA LEU A 659 -18.81 18.95 -22.48
C LEU A 659 -18.67 18.32 -23.88
N LEU A 660 -19.77 18.03 -24.58
CA LEU A 660 -19.78 17.59 -25.98
C LEU A 660 -20.78 18.42 -26.80
N THR A 661 -20.28 19.47 -27.46
CA THR A 661 -20.82 19.87 -28.76
C THR A 661 -20.60 18.69 -29.72
N VAL A 662 -21.69 18.16 -30.25
CA VAL A 662 -21.69 17.01 -31.16
C VAL A 662 -20.99 17.42 -32.47
N PRO A 663 -19.91 16.75 -32.91
CA PRO A 663 -19.51 16.86 -34.31
C PRO A 663 -20.53 16.07 -35.12
N ARG A 664 -21.29 16.77 -35.97
CA ARG A 664 -22.13 16.14 -37.02
C ARG A 664 -21.27 15.13 -37.77
N ILE A 665 -21.62 13.85 -37.64
CA ILE A 665 -21.08 12.80 -38.50
C ILE A 665 -21.57 13.11 -39.92
N ARG A 666 -20.65 13.50 -40.81
CA ARG A 666 -20.89 13.48 -42.25
C ARG A 666 -21.01 12.02 -42.65
N ASN A 667 -22.25 11.56 -42.90
CA ASN A 667 -22.50 10.30 -43.57
C ASN A 667 -21.98 10.40 -45.01
N TYR A 668 -21.08 9.50 -45.39
CA TYR A 668 -20.88 9.15 -46.80
C TYR A 668 -22.06 8.25 -47.22
N PRO A 669 -22.70 8.48 -48.39
CA PRO A 669 -23.73 7.59 -48.88
C PRO A 669 -23.10 6.40 -49.63
N LEU A 670 -23.50 5.19 -49.25
CA LEU A 670 -23.45 4.00 -50.11
C LEU A 670 -24.55 4.15 -51.18
N ALA A 671 -24.18 3.87 -52.42
CA ALA A 671 -25.03 3.96 -53.59
C ALA A 671 -26.07 2.83 -53.67
N GLU A 672 -27.13 3.11 -54.45
CA GLU A 672 -28.09 2.20 -55.10
C GLU A 672 -29.18 1.56 -54.20
N ALA A 673 -30.47 1.52 -54.55
CA ALA A 673 -31.21 1.91 -55.76
C ALA A 673 -32.73 2.01 -55.44
N THR A 674 -33.48 2.73 -56.31
CA THR A 674 -34.95 2.73 -56.50
C THR A 674 -35.80 3.29 -55.34
N GLY A 675 -36.75 4.21 -55.50
CA GLY A 675 -37.35 4.92 -56.62
C GLY A 675 -38.57 5.70 -56.07
N VAL A 676 -39.01 6.70 -56.84
CA VAL A 676 -40.34 7.37 -56.79
C VAL A 676 -40.54 8.56 -55.82
N GLU A 677 -40.53 9.76 -56.42
CA GLU A 677 -41.46 10.93 -56.31
C GLU A 677 -41.86 11.49 -54.92
N MET A 678 -42.10 12.78 -54.69
CA MET A 678 -42.08 14.06 -55.41
C MET A 678 -42.33 15.18 -54.35
N VAL A 679 -42.21 16.47 -54.76
CA VAL A 679 -42.74 17.71 -54.12
C VAL A 679 -41.90 18.26 -52.95
N SER A 680 -40.94 19.19 -53.14
CA SER A 680 -40.98 20.63 -53.50
C SER A 680 -41.37 21.61 -52.36
N VAL A 681 -40.67 22.77 -52.41
CA VAL A 681 -40.95 24.11 -51.83
C VAL A 681 -40.13 24.57 -50.59
N ASP A 682 -38.89 25.00 -50.86
CA ASP A 682 -38.41 26.40 -51.01
C ASP A 682 -38.53 27.49 -49.90
N VAL A 683 -37.45 28.31 -49.84
CA VAL A 683 -37.25 29.71 -49.34
C VAL A 683 -37.42 29.97 -47.83
N SER A 684 -36.44 30.39 -47.02
CA SER A 684 -35.66 31.64 -47.13
C SER A 684 -34.60 31.74 -46.01
N SER A 685 -33.44 32.27 -46.36
CA SER A 685 -32.47 32.95 -45.47
C SER A 685 -32.83 34.47 -45.44
N PRO A 686 -32.08 35.42 -44.81
CA PRO A 686 -30.73 35.32 -44.23
C PRO A 686 -30.42 36.14 -42.94
N LYS A 687 -29.24 35.82 -42.37
CA LYS A 687 -28.17 36.70 -41.80
C LYS A 687 -28.55 37.94 -40.96
N VAL A 688 -28.02 37.99 -39.74
CA VAL A 688 -26.78 38.73 -39.39
C VAL A 688 -25.93 37.87 -38.47
#